data_AF-A0A945ZRE1-F1
#
_entry.id   AF-A0A945ZRE1-F1
#
_cell.length_a   1.000
_cell.length_b   1.000
_cell.length_c   1.000
_cell.angle_alpha   90.00
_cell.angle_beta   90.00
_cell.angle_gamma   90.00
#
_symmetry.space_group_name_H-M   'P 1'
#
loop_
_entity.id
_entity.type
_entity.pdbx_description
1 polymer ?
#
loop_
_entity_poly.entity_id
_entity_poly.type
_entity_poly.pdbx_seq_one_letter_code
_entity_poly.pdbx_strand_id
1 'polypeptide(L)'
;MKHLVSVNTLHEDDFIHKVYGSADLNASINVPDGMYNDFIGGATAGSSPCYDPAFYLSNTYTNDSWVGIGLTCTPSFLANESDVTIDETVSNPWSDNFQIETFFSGNSGPVDISMDGASSAGAWYLPNTSATNGFAGEDCKSVVMQITSEGAISWTLNAEIWVHGDENTKVILTQTYDGENMGSPVIEGCTNDNACNYYALATSDNGSCEFPETYYDCADVCLADADDDGICDELEVAGCQDDAACNYNANATDSGVDCVYATGCETCTGETDGTGGTNANDTDDDGVCDNEEIIGCQNDAACNYNAAATDAGTCDFTDGICETCSGETDGSGTVVDNDSDDDGVCNNDEVAGCEDSTACNYDAAATDGAACIYASGCDFCSGDTDGTGSVVDGDTDDDLVCDIDEIAGCQDITACNYNSLATDSDDSCQYCGCSPLTGLSPYSLTVEEYAIDSIAGHTTYRLYVNMDHPNDYLSAIYGEGTEHAFALTSTSTPNWYNDANFNAQYGTDLMPAILAVYPSAAFDSWFTFGADSANPDLNIASADAMGTFWTNFNAGNDVLVNDAGGFSIYNTRNCTLPPGVDGGSCDDNYPALGGDDGRVLMAQITSEGQISGEFSVQIIQNGIYEAGVFNAVHFAFDGEGTFSAADW
;
A
#
# COMPACT_ATOMS: atom_id res chain seq x y z
N MET A 1 16.93 -24.65 -19.13
CA MET A 1 15.84 -23.81 -18.60
C MET A 1 16.38 -22.99 -17.45
N LYS A 2 15.88 -21.77 -17.27
CA LYS A 2 16.28 -20.88 -16.18
C LYS A 2 15.09 -20.76 -15.24
N HIS A 3 15.25 -21.23 -14.02
CA HIS A 3 14.23 -21.19 -12.98
C HIS A 3 14.56 -20.07 -12.01
N LEU A 4 13.66 -19.11 -11.87
CA LEU A 4 13.78 -18.01 -10.92
C LEU A 4 12.74 -18.22 -9.82
N VAL A 5 13.20 -18.27 -8.57
CA VAL A 5 12.34 -18.46 -7.41
C VAL A 5 12.33 -17.19 -6.60
N SER A 6 11.13 -16.72 -6.27
CA SER A 6 10.88 -15.52 -5.47
C SER A 6 9.95 -15.80 -4.31
N VAL A 7 10.07 -14.98 -3.29
CA VAL A 7 9.09 -14.82 -2.21
C VAL A 7 8.21 -13.64 -2.58
N ASN A 8 6.90 -13.85 -2.60
CA ASN A 8 5.93 -12.79 -2.78
C ASN A 8 5.36 -12.43 -1.40
N THR A 9 5.29 -11.14 -1.09
CA THR A 9 4.87 -10.60 0.21
C THR A 9 3.55 -9.83 0.08
N LEU A 10 3.05 -9.31 1.21
CA LEU A 10 1.82 -8.51 1.24
C LEU A 10 2.11 -7.02 1.06
N HIS A 11 3.22 -6.57 1.63
CA HIS A 11 3.59 -5.17 1.69
C HIS A 11 5.00 -5.00 1.13
N GLU A 12 5.25 -3.82 0.55
CA GLU A 12 6.53 -3.45 -0.05
C GLU A 12 7.66 -3.36 0.99
N ASP A 13 7.30 -3.07 2.24
CA ASP A 13 8.18 -2.96 3.39
C ASP A 13 8.33 -4.27 4.17
N ASP A 14 7.74 -5.38 3.70
CA ASP A 14 8.05 -6.71 4.23
C ASP A 14 9.50 -7.06 3.91
N PHE A 15 10.27 -7.46 4.93
CA PHE A 15 11.71 -7.72 4.80
C PHE A 15 12.00 -9.22 4.85
N ILE A 16 12.53 -9.77 3.76
CA ILE A 16 12.97 -11.16 3.67
C ILE A 16 14.36 -11.23 4.30
N HIS A 17 14.44 -11.72 5.53
CA HIS A 17 15.73 -11.75 6.25
C HIS A 17 16.56 -12.99 5.90
N LYS A 18 15.91 -14.15 5.82
CA LYS A 18 16.61 -15.44 5.80
C LYS A 18 15.80 -16.52 5.10
N VAL A 19 16.48 -17.37 4.31
CA VAL A 19 15.92 -18.64 3.82
C VAL A 19 16.73 -19.78 4.42
N TYR A 20 16.07 -20.80 4.97
CA TYR A 20 16.75 -21.83 5.76
C TYR A 20 16.02 -23.16 5.87
N GLY A 21 16.77 -24.18 6.29
CA GLY A 21 16.26 -25.44 6.82
C GLY A 21 16.75 -25.71 8.23
N SER A 22 15.98 -26.49 8.98
CA SER A 22 16.30 -26.95 10.33
C SER A 22 15.75 -28.34 10.59
N ALA A 23 15.95 -28.87 11.80
CA ALA A 23 15.37 -30.16 12.19
C ALA A 23 13.84 -30.15 12.31
N ASP A 24 13.25 -28.97 12.52
CA ASP A 24 11.80 -28.79 12.70
C ASP A 24 11.14 -28.23 11.43
N LEU A 25 11.91 -27.61 10.54
CA LEU A 25 11.48 -27.03 9.26
C LEU A 25 12.33 -27.57 8.13
N ASN A 26 11.79 -28.50 7.35
CA ASN A 26 12.52 -29.12 6.25
C ASN A 26 12.74 -28.10 5.12
N ALA A 27 13.95 -28.04 4.58
CA ALA A 27 14.25 -27.38 3.31
C ALA A 27 15.16 -28.27 2.44
N SER A 28 14.81 -28.38 1.16
CA SER A 28 15.54 -29.19 0.18
C SER A 28 15.51 -28.56 -1.21
N ILE A 29 16.53 -28.87 -2.00
CA ILE A 29 16.62 -28.48 -3.41
C ILE A 29 17.10 -29.71 -4.17
N ASN A 30 16.30 -30.16 -5.13
CA ASN A 30 16.60 -31.31 -5.96
C ASN A 30 16.65 -30.91 -7.44
N VAL A 31 17.76 -31.23 -8.08
CA VAL A 31 18.00 -30.96 -9.50
C VAL A 31 18.55 -32.25 -10.13
N PRO A 32 17.67 -33.15 -10.61
CA PRO A 32 18.04 -34.48 -11.08
C PRO A 32 19.05 -34.48 -12.24
N ASP A 33 18.99 -33.47 -13.12
CA ASP A 33 19.90 -33.35 -14.27
C ASP A 33 21.14 -32.51 -13.98
N GLY A 34 21.30 -32.07 -12.72
CA GLY A 34 22.35 -31.16 -12.30
C GLY A 34 22.05 -29.71 -12.65
N MET A 35 22.85 -28.80 -12.10
CA MET A 35 22.69 -27.36 -12.31
C MET A 35 23.91 -26.77 -13.00
N TYR A 36 23.68 -25.75 -13.82
CA TYR A 36 24.70 -25.03 -14.53
C TYR A 36 25.30 -23.96 -13.62
N ASN A 37 26.61 -24.06 -13.41
CA ASN A 37 27.41 -22.99 -12.83
C ASN A 37 28.50 -22.51 -13.80
N ASP A 38 28.76 -21.21 -13.82
CA ASP A 38 29.82 -20.56 -14.60
C ASP A 38 31.09 -20.41 -13.75
N PHE A 39 32.21 -20.10 -14.42
CA PHE A 39 33.48 -19.79 -13.77
C PHE A 39 33.51 -18.37 -13.20
N ILE A 40 32.76 -17.46 -13.81
CA ILE A 40 32.60 -16.07 -13.39
C ILE A 40 31.27 -16.00 -12.63
N GLY A 41 31.28 -16.49 -11.40
CA GLY A 41 30.06 -16.71 -10.61
C GLY A 41 30.37 -17.27 -9.23
N GLY A 42 29.32 -17.68 -8.51
CA GLY A 42 29.46 -18.24 -7.17
C GLY A 42 28.11 -18.62 -6.57
N ALA A 43 28.16 -19.18 -5.36
CA ALA A 43 26.96 -19.64 -4.68
C ALA A 43 25.93 -18.53 -4.38
N THR A 44 26.36 -17.27 -4.37
CA THR A 44 25.50 -16.11 -4.11
C THR A 44 25.31 -15.23 -5.34
N ALA A 45 24.13 -14.61 -5.47
CA ALA A 45 23.86 -13.61 -6.50
C ALA A 45 24.90 -12.49 -6.50
N GLY A 46 25.32 -12.03 -5.30
CA GLY A 46 26.31 -10.96 -5.18
C GLY A 46 27.72 -11.32 -5.62
N SER A 47 28.01 -12.62 -5.83
CA SER A 47 29.25 -13.09 -6.44
C SER A 47 29.23 -13.02 -7.99
N SER A 48 28.04 -12.85 -8.58
CA SER A 48 27.84 -12.79 -10.03
C SER A 48 27.84 -11.34 -10.54
N PRO A 49 28.67 -10.97 -11.54
CA PRO A 49 28.64 -9.63 -12.10
C PRO A 49 27.28 -9.26 -12.70
N CYS A 50 26.87 -8.00 -12.55
CA CYS A 50 25.71 -7.50 -13.28
C CYS A 50 25.96 -7.52 -14.79
N TYR A 51 24.88 -7.72 -15.56
CA TYR A 51 24.96 -7.75 -17.01
C TYR A 51 25.53 -6.43 -17.54
N ASP A 52 26.69 -6.50 -18.20
CA ASP A 52 27.30 -5.37 -18.90
C ASP A 52 27.33 -5.64 -20.41
N PRO A 53 26.52 -4.91 -21.21
CA PRO A 53 26.51 -5.07 -22.66
C PRO A 53 27.83 -4.68 -23.35
N ALA A 54 28.76 -4.02 -22.64
CA ALA A 54 30.09 -3.68 -23.16
C ALA A 54 31.10 -4.83 -23.08
N PHE A 55 30.83 -5.90 -22.32
CA PHE A 55 31.68 -7.09 -22.22
C PHE A 55 31.37 -8.10 -23.34
N TYR A 56 32.20 -8.11 -24.39
CA TYR A 56 32.06 -8.98 -25.58
C TYR A 56 32.46 -10.46 -25.37
N LEU A 57 32.74 -10.89 -24.14
CA LEU A 57 33.07 -12.27 -23.80
C LEU A 57 31.85 -12.87 -23.11
N SER A 58 31.31 -13.96 -23.68
CA SER A 58 30.09 -14.70 -23.31
C SER A 58 29.35 -14.26 -22.04
N ASN A 59 28.06 -13.93 -22.19
CA ASN A 59 27.11 -13.68 -21.10
C ASN A 59 26.63 -14.95 -20.38
N THR A 60 27.44 -16.01 -20.37
CA THR A 60 27.05 -17.30 -19.80
C THR A 60 26.87 -17.23 -18.28
N TYR A 61 27.56 -16.32 -17.60
CA TYR A 61 27.40 -16.02 -16.18
C TYR A 61 25.99 -15.54 -15.80
N THR A 62 25.19 -14.98 -16.72
CA THR A 62 23.79 -14.61 -16.41
C THR A 62 22.88 -15.82 -16.23
N ASN A 63 23.37 -17.00 -16.61
CA ASN A 63 22.71 -18.29 -16.40
C ASN A 63 23.31 -19.05 -15.21
N ASP A 64 24.30 -18.50 -14.50
CA ASP A 64 24.87 -19.12 -13.30
C ASP A 64 23.76 -19.44 -12.30
N SER A 65 23.88 -20.55 -11.58
CA SER A 65 22.93 -20.88 -10.52
C SER A 65 23.42 -20.27 -9.21
N TRP A 66 22.53 -19.69 -8.42
CA TRP A 66 22.89 -19.00 -7.18
C TRP A 66 21.69 -18.91 -6.22
N VAL A 67 21.98 -18.63 -4.96
CA VAL A 67 20.99 -18.17 -3.96
C VAL A 67 21.21 -16.69 -3.64
N GLY A 68 20.16 -16.00 -3.20
CA GLY A 68 20.22 -14.57 -2.92
C GLY A 68 18.99 -14.13 -2.13
N ILE A 69 18.89 -12.83 -1.87
CA ILE A 69 17.67 -12.17 -1.41
C ILE A 69 17.63 -10.80 -2.10
N GLY A 70 16.61 -10.57 -2.93
CA GLY A 70 16.37 -9.35 -3.71
C GLY A 70 17.50 -8.92 -4.64
N LEU A 71 18.47 -9.81 -4.93
CA LEU A 71 19.57 -9.55 -5.84
C LEU A 71 19.59 -10.57 -6.96
N THR A 72 19.95 -10.10 -8.15
CA THR A 72 20.25 -10.96 -9.32
C THR A 72 21.71 -10.86 -9.77
N CYS A 73 22.48 -9.98 -9.13
CA CYS A 73 23.91 -9.75 -9.37
C CYS A 73 24.57 -9.04 -8.18
N THR A 74 25.84 -8.66 -8.33
CA THR A 74 26.64 -7.89 -7.36
C THR A 74 25.89 -6.69 -6.77
N PRO A 75 25.85 -6.54 -5.42
CA PRO A 75 25.11 -5.46 -4.76
C PRO A 75 25.71 -4.07 -5.03
N SER A 76 24.84 -3.07 -5.06
CA SER A 76 25.16 -1.65 -5.15
C SER A 76 25.31 -1.02 -3.77
N PHE A 77 26.52 -0.56 -3.45
CA PHE A 77 26.79 0.19 -2.22
C PHE A 77 26.04 1.54 -2.19
N LEU A 78 25.81 2.17 -3.36
CA LEU A 78 25.08 3.44 -3.44
C LEU A 78 23.58 3.27 -3.15
N ALA A 79 23.04 2.10 -3.44
CA ALA A 79 21.65 1.76 -3.16
C ALA A 79 21.47 1.12 -1.78
N ASN A 80 22.53 1.00 -0.96
CA ASN A 80 22.50 0.30 0.33
C ASN A 80 22.08 -1.18 0.22
N GLU A 81 22.55 -1.85 -0.83
CA GLU A 81 22.32 -3.29 -1.02
C GLU A 81 23.44 -4.13 -0.36
N SER A 82 23.11 -5.36 0.03
CA SER A 82 24.05 -6.33 0.60
C SER A 82 23.86 -7.72 0.01
N ASP A 83 24.97 -8.42 -0.22
CA ASP A 83 24.93 -9.85 -0.54
C ASP A 83 24.56 -10.67 0.71
N VAL A 84 24.05 -11.88 0.47
CA VAL A 84 23.69 -12.82 1.51
C VAL A 84 24.92 -13.52 2.09
N THR A 85 24.84 -13.91 3.35
CA THR A 85 25.82 -14.78 4.01
C THR A 85 25.28 -16.20 4.04
N ILE A 86 26.12 -17.16 3.64
CA ILE A 86 25.82 -18.59 3.70
C ILE A 86 26.17 -19.13 5.09
N ASP A 87 25.24 -19.87 5.68
CA ASP A 87 25.44 -20.70 6.87
C ASP A 87 25.34 -22.17 6.47
N GLU A 88 26.41 -22.92 6.72
CA GLU A 88 26.51 -24.34 6.39
C GLU A 88 27.46 -25.05 7.35
N THR A 89 27.41 -26.39 7.36
CA THR A 89 28.28 -27.20 8.22
C THR A 89 29.37 -27.87 7.41
N VAL A 90 30.53 -28.16 8.03
CA VAL A 90 31.61 -28.92 7.39
C VAL A 90 31.19 -30.32 6.93
N SER A 91 30.11 -30.87 7.49
CA SER A 91 29.53 -32.15 7.10
C SER A 91 28.53 -32.05 5.95
N ASN A 92 28.04 -30.84 5.64
CA ASN A 92 27.08 -30.55 4.58
C ASN A 92 27.42 -29.21 3.90
N PRO A 93 28.51 -29.14 3.10
CA PRO A 93 28.90 -27.94 2.35
C PRO A 93 28.01 -27.81 1.11
N TRP A 94 26.74 -27.51 1.30
CA TRP A 94 25.75 -27.51 0.22
C TRP A 94 26.04 -26.43 -0.83
N SER A 95 26.69 -25.33 -0.43
CA SER A 95 27.03 -24.22 -1.34
C SER A 95 28.05 -24.64 -2.42
N ASP A 96 28.84 -25.70 -2.19
CA ASP A 96 29.76 -26.24 -3.19
C ASP A 96 29.04 -26.70 -4.48
N ASN A 97 27.75 -27.05 -4.41
CA ASN A 97 26.95 -27.44 -5.58
C ASN A 97 26.75 -26.29 -6.58
N PHE A 98 26.84 -25.04 -6.11
CA PHE A 98 26.69 -23.83 -6.91
C PHE A 98 28.02 -23.28 -7.46
N GLN A 99 29.13 -24.00 -7.27
CA GLN A 99 30.45 -23.54 -7.70
C GLN A 99 31.07 -24.51 -8.69
N ILE A 100 31.63 -24.01 -9.79
CA ILE A 100 32.23 -24.86 -10.84
C ILE A 100 33.55 -25.53 -10.41
N GLU A 101 34.29 -24.93 -9.46
CA GLU A 101 35.65 -25.38 -9.11
C GLU A 101 35.67 -26.53 -8.09
N THR A 102 34.51 -26.92 -7.55
CA THR A 102 34.41 -27.90 -6.47
C THR A 102 34.18 -29.31 -7.01
N PHE A 103 34.52 -30.33 -6.21
CA PHE A 103 34.22 -31.72 -6.56
C PHE A 103 32.71 -32.02 -6.54
N PHE A 104 31.94 -31.24 -5.78
CA PHE A 104 30.48 -31.38 -5.63
C PHE A 104 29.70 -30.47 -6.56
N SER A 105 30.37 -29.78 -7.50
CA SER A 105 29.74 -28.90 -8.47
C SER A 105 28.56 -29.58 -9.14
N GLY A 106 27.40 -28.90 -9.15
CA GLY A 106 26.20 -29.41 -9.79
C GLY A 106 26.31 -29.55 -11.31
N ASN A 107 27.37 -29.02 -11.93
CA ASN A 107 27.72 -29.31 -13.33
C ASN A 107 28.15 -30.78 -13.53
N SER A 108 28.48 -31.50 -12.45
CA SER A 108 29.04 -32.86 -12.48
C SER A 108 27.98 -33.97 -12.42
N GLY A 109 26.70 -33.62 -12.31
CA GLY A 109 25.58 -34.57 -12.26
C GLY A 109 24.46 -34.12 -11.33
N PRO A 110 23.57 -35.05 -10.92
CA PRO A 110 22.41 -34.74 -10.09
C PRO A 110 22.78 -34.04 -8.77
N VAL A 111 22.00 -33.03 -8.39
CA VAL A 111 22.14 -32.29 -7.13
C VAL A 111 20.96 -32.63 -6.23
N ASP A 112 21.25 -32.94 -4.97
CA ASP A 112 20.26 -33.22 -3.92
C ASP A 112 20.73 -32.58 -2.62
N ILE A 113 20.23 -31.37 -2.35
CA ILE A 113 20.55 -30.58 -1.16
C ILE A 113 19.44 -30.81 -0.14
N SER A 114 19.81 -31.21 1.08
CA SER A 114 18.90 -31.31 2.22
C SER A 114 19.45 -30.51 3.39
N MET A 115 18.60 -29.67 3.97
CA MET A 115 18.89 -28.79 5.10
C MET A 115 18.05 -29.16 6.35
N ASP A 116 17.59 -30.42 6.42
CA ASP A 116 16.49 -30.87 7.31
C ASP A 116 16.93 -31.40 8.69
N GLY A 117 18.21 -31.27 9.05
CA GLY A 117 18.76 -31.97 10.21
C GLY A 117 19.68 -31.09 11.05
N ALA A 118 19.79 -31.35 12.35
CA ALA A 118 20.64 -30.56 13.24
C ALA A 118 22.14 -30.53 12.82
N SER A 119 22.60 -31.54 12.07
CA SER A 119 23.95 -31.63 11.49
C SER A 119 24.03 -31.33 9.99
N SER A 120 22.88 -31.04 9.36
CA SER A 120 22.76 -30.71 7.93
C SER A 120 22.03 -29.38 7.70
N ALA A 121 21.65 -28.65 8.75
CA ALA A 121 21.01 -27.35 8.67
C ALA A 121 21.86 -26.40 7.83
N GLY A 122 21.17 -25.57 7.08
CA GLY A 122 21.76 -24.63 6.15
C GLY A 122 20.86 -23.42 6.00
N ALA A 123 21.46 -22.28 5.67
CA ALA A 123 20.73 -21.05 5.41
C ALA A 123 21.52 -20.10 4.53
N TRP A 124 20.82 -19.16 3.91
CA TRP A 124 21.40 -17.90 3.49
C TRP A 124 20.56 -16.75 4.06
N TYR A 125 21.22 -15.70 4.53
CA TYR A 125 20.56 -14.58 5.20
C TYR A 125 21.24 -13.26 4.88
N LEU A 126 20.49 -12.16 4.98
CA LEU A 126 21.04 -10.83 4.86
C LEU A 126 21.69 -10.40 6.18
N PRO A 127 23.02 -10.16 6.23
CA PRO A 127 23.68 -9.73 7.45
C PRO A 127 23.39 -8.26 7.79
N ASN A 128 23.04 -7.45 6.78
CA ASN A 128 22.57 -6.08 6.96
C ASN A 128 21.04 -6.09 6.96
N THR A 129 20.46 -5.92 8.15
CA THR A 129 19.02 -5.94 8.39
C THR A 129 18.30 -4.67 7.92
N SER A 130 19.05 -3.72 7.36
CA SER A 130 18.51 -2.52 6.72
C SER A 130 18.93 -2.43 5.24
N ALA A 131 19.33 -3.56 4.64
CA ALA A 131 19.67 -3.61 3.22
C ALA A 131 18.40 -3.41 2.37
N THR A 132 18.46 -2.52 1.38
CA THR A 132 17.30 -2.20 0.53
C THR A 132 16.78 -3.41 -0.23
N ASN A 133 17.68 -4.27 -0.73
CA ASN A 133 17.32 -5.52 -1.41
C ASN A 133 16.74 -6.60 -0.47
N GLY A 134 16.66 -6.37 0.84
CA GLY A 134 15.91 -7.25 1.73
C GLY A 134 14.41 -6.96 1.75
N PHE A 135 14.02 -5.72 1.44
CA PHE A 135 12.63 -5.33 1.31
C PHE A 135 12.05 -5.86 -0.01
N ALA A 136 10.78 -6.22 0.02
CA ALA A 136 10.09 -6.76 -1.15
C ALA A 136 9.93 -5.72 -2.26
N GLY A 137 9.91 -4.42 -1.92
CA GLY A 137 9.80 -3.32 -2.88
C GLY A 137 8.41 -3.20 -3.49
N GLU A 138 8.27 -2.28 -4.44
CA GLU A 138 6.99 -1.91 -5.08
C GLU A 138 6.28 -3.11 -5.74
N ASP A 139 7.02 -4.12 -6.21
CA ASP A 139 6.46 -5.34 -6.80
C ASP A 139 6.13 -6.43 -5.78
N CYS A 140 6.28 -6.14 -4.48
CA CYS A 140 6.02 -7.05 -3.36
C CYS A 140 6.72 -8.42 -3.57
N LYS A 141 7.90 -8.43 -4.19
CA LYS A 141 8.57 -9.66 -4.65
C LYS A 141 10.07 -9.60 -4.45
N SER A 142 10.60 -10.57 -3.71
CA SER A 142 12.04 -10.72 -3.53
C SER A 142 12.53 -12.02 -4.15
N VAL A 143 13.45 -11.93 -5.13
CA VAL A 143 14.09 -13.11 -5.71
C VAL A 143 15.03 -13.75 -4.69
N VAL A 144 14.91 -15.06 -4.48
CA VAL A 144 15.70 -15.79 -3.48
C VAL A 144 16.62 -16.86 -4.06
N MET A 145 16.38 -17.30 -5.29
CA MET A 145 17.19 -18.35 -5.92
C MET A 145 17.04 -18.35 -7.44
N GLN A 146 18.13 -18.66 -8.13
CA GLN A 146 18.16 -18.97 -9.54
C GLN A 146 18.80 -20.34 -9.76
N ILE A 147 18.14 -21.22 -10.51
CA ILE A 147 18.70 -22.49 -10.94
C ILE A 147 18.59 -22.61 -12.45
N THR A 148 19.71 -22.89 -13.10
CA THR A 148 19.71 -23.24 -14.52
C THR A 148 19.95 -24.74 -14.65
N SER A 149 19.01 -25.47 -15.25
CA SER A 149 19.12 -26.94 -15.45
C SER A 149 18.60 -27.35 -16.84
N GLU A 150 18.99 -28.54 -17.30
CA GLU A 150 18.42 -29.16 -18.51
C GLU A 150 17.03 -29.77 -18.27
N GLY A 151 16.67 -30.06 -17.02
CA GLY A 151 15.40 -30.65 -16.63
C GLY A 151 14.66 -29.90 -15.52
N ALA A 152 13.60 -30.52 -15.01
CA ALA A 152 12.79 -29.96 -13.94
C ALA A 152 13.56 -29.92 -12.60
N ILE A 153 13.17 -28.98 -11.74
CA ILE A 153 13.68 -28.84 -10.38
C ILE A 153 12.55 -29.07 -9.38
N SER A 154 12.85 -29.53 -8.18
CA SER A 154 11.90 -29.52 -7.06
C SER A 154 12.58 -28.98 -5.82
N TRP A 155 11.80 -28.36 -4.93
CA TRP A 155 12.34 -27.73 -3.74
C TRP A 155 11.28 -27.56 -2.66
N THR A 156 11.73 -27.57 -1.41
CA THR A 156 10.99 -27.05 -0.27
C THR A 156 11.86 -25.98 0.36
N LEU A 157 11.35 -24.76 0.55
CA LEU A 157 12.10 -23.66 1.14
C LEU A 157 11.30 -23.04 2.28
N ASN A 158 12.00 -22.58 3.32
CA ASN A 158 11.42 -21.79 4.41
C ASN A 158 12.04 -20.40 4.42
N ALA A 159 11.21 -19.36 4.34
CA ALA A 159 11.64 -17.97 4.42
C ALA A 159 11.16 -17.33 5.74
N GLU A 160 12.07 -16.69 6.47
CA GLU A 160 11.74 -15.78 7.58
C GLU A 160 11.49 -14.39 7.00
N ILE A 161 10.28 -13.89 7.21
CA ILE A 161 9.82 -12.58 6.73
C ILE A 161 9.50 -11.74 7.96
N TRP A 162 10.04 -10.52 8.01
CA TRP A 162 9.70 -9.52 9.01
C TRP A 162 8.62 -8.63 8.42
N VAL A 163 7.44 -8.67 9.02
CA VAL A 163 6.27 -7.93 8.55
C VAL A 163 6.51 -6.45 8.78
N HIS A 164 6.34 -5.63 7.75
CA HIS A 164 6.70 -4.20 7.78
C HIS A 164 8.14 -3.92 8.26
N GLY A 165 9.06 -4.86 8.00
CA GLY A 165 10.47 -4.74 8.36
C GLY A 165 10.77 -4.85 9.86
N ASP A 166 9.79 -5.19 10.70
CA ASP A 166 9.97 -5.32 12.16
C ASP A 166 10.45 -6.72 12.54
N GLU A 167 11.66 -6.81 13.12
CA GLU A 167 12.27 -8.07 13.56
C GLU A 167 11.49 -8.79 14.68
N ASN A 168 10.62 -8.07 15.39
CA ASN A 168 9.76 -8.64 16.44
C ASN A 168 8.49 -9.26 15.85
N THR A 169 8.03 -8.74 14.72
CA THR A 169 6.84 -9.20 14.01
C THR A 169 7.24 -10.06 12.82
N LYS A 170 7.52 -11.34 13.07
CA LYS A 170 8.02 -12.26 12.04
C LYS A 170 7.12 -13.45 11.76
N VAL A 171 7.11 -13.86 10.50
CA VAL A 171 6.41 -15.06 10.02
C VAL A 171 7.38 -15.96 9.27
N ILE A 172 7.07 -17.25 9.26
CA ILE A 172 7.85 -18.25 8.52
C ILE A 172 6.97 -18.82 7.41
N LEU A 173 7.37 -18.59 6.16
CA LEU A 173 6.71 -19.15 4.98
C LEU A 173 7.44 -20.43 4.55
N THR A 174 6.75 -21.57 4.63
CA THR A 174 7.17 -22.83 4.02
C THR A 174 6.41 -23.06 2.73
N GLN A 175 7.14 -23.19 1.62
CA GLN A 175 6.58 -23.46 0.31
C GLN A 175 7.28 -24.65 -0.34
N THR A 176 6.52 -25.48 -1.07
CA THR A 176 7.05 -26.64 -1.80
C THR A 176 6.67 -26.59 -3.27
N TYR A 177 7.64 -26.92 -4.13
CA TYR A 177 7.48 -27.24 -5.53
C TYR A 177 7.87 -28.70 -5.76
N ASP A 178 6.98 -29.51 -6.31
CA ASP A 178 7.27 -30.93 -6.56
C ASP A 178 7.88 -31.21 -7.94
N GLY A 179 8.06 -30.16 -8.76
CA GLY A 179 8.56 -30.25 -10.13
C GLY A 179 7.48 -30.03 -11.19
N GLU A 180 6.21 -30.10 -10.81
CA GLU A 180 5.06 -29.85 -11.68
C GLU A 180 4.12 -28.80 -11.06
N ASN A 181 3.91 -28.84 -9.74
CA ASN A 181 2.92 -28.01 -9.06
C ASN A 181 3.48 -27.33 -7.82
N MET A 182 2.96 -26.13 -7.55
CA MET A 182 3.09 -25.45 -6.27
C MET A 182 2.16 -26.10 -5.24
N GLY A 183 2.72 -26.57 -4.13
CA GLY A 183 1.95 -26.97 -2.96
C GLY A 183 1.26 -25.77 -2.29
N SER A 184 0.37 -26.02 -1.32
CA SER A 184 -0.17 -24.94 -0.51
C SER A 184 0.91 -24.36 0.42
N PRO A 185 1.03 -23.03 0.55
CA PRO A 185 1.94 -22.42 1.50
C PRO A 185 1.52 -22.77 2.93
N VAL A 186 2.50 -22.99 3.80
CA VAL A 186 2.30 -23.01 5.26
C VAL A 186 2.96 -21.77 5.81
N ILE A 187 2.17 -20.89 6.39
CA ILE A 187 2.66 -19.66 7.03
C ILE A 187 2.51 -19.82 8.54
N GLU A 188 3.64 -19.91 9.23
CA GLU A 188 3.71 -19.95 10.69
C GLU A 188 3.81 -18.53 11.25
N GLY A 189 2.80 -18.10 12.01
CA GLY A 189 2.70 -16.77 12.59
C GLY A 189 1.56 -16.70 13.60
N CYS A 190 1.22 -15.52 14.11
CA CYS A 190 0.06 -15.39 14.99
C CYS A 190 -1.26 -15.46 14.20
N THR A 191 -2.15 -16.39 14.58
CA THR A 191 -3.46 -16.58 13.93
C THR A 191 -4.63 -15.95 14.71
N ASN A 192 -4.36 -15.30 15.85
CA ASN A 192 -5.41 -14.69 16.70
C ASN A 192 -5.61 -13.22 16.31
N ASP A 193 -6.81 -12.89 15.85
CA ASP A 193 -7.22 -11.55 15.42
C ASP A 193 -7.18 -10.47 16.50
N ASN A 194 -7.08 -10.86 17.78
CA ASN A 194 -6.97 -9.93 18.91
C ASN A 194 -5.51 -9.72 19.38
N ALA A 195 -4.54 -10.33 18.69
CA ALA A 195 -3.12 -10.13 18.98
C ALA A 195 -2.55 -8.98 18.13
N CYS A 196 -1.55 -8.30 18.67
CA CYS A 196 -0.90 -7.15 18.06
C CYS A 196 -0.06 -7.51 16.84
N ASN A 197 0.46 -8.73 16.81
CA ASN A 197 1.20 -9.29 15.69
C ASN A 197 0.37 -10.29 14.88
N TYR A 198 -0.97 -10.15 14.88
CA TYR A 198 -1.85 -10.95 14.04
C TYR A 198 -1.46 -10.86 12.57
N TYR A 199 -1.33 -12.01 11.90
CA TYR A 199 -1.03 -12.06 10.48
C TYR A 199 -2.13 -12.81 9.74
N ALA A 200 -2.88 -12.11 8.89
CA ALA A 200 -4.07 -12.64 8.24
C ALA A 200 -3.81 -13.86 7.34
N LEU A 201 -2.60 -13.99 6.79
CA LEU A 201 -2.20 -15.15 5.99
C LEU A 201 -1.63 -16.31 6.81
N ALA A 202 -1.43 -16.16 8.12
CA ALA A 202 -0.92 -17.25 8.95
C ALA A 202 -1.90 -18.43 8.93
N THR A 203 -1.42 -19.57 8.39
CA THR A 203 -2.18 -20.82 8.32
C THR A 203 -1.95 -21.71 9.53
N SER A 204 -0.88 -21.42 10.31
CA SER A 204 -0.49 -22.19 11.49
C SER A 204 -0.01 -21.27 12.61
N ASP A 205 -0.54 -21.46 13.81
CA ASP A 205 -0.09 -20.74 15.00
C ASP A 205 1.24 -21.32 15.51
N ASN A 206 2.26 -20.47 15.64
CA ASN A 206 3.55 -20.82 16.23
C ASN A 206 3.70 -20.36 17.68
N GLY A 207 2.64 -19.81 18.28
CA GLY A 207 2.63 -19.31 19.65
C GLY A 207 3.35 -17.96 19.82
N SER A 208 3.58 -17.23 18.74
CA SER A 208 4.17 -15.88 18.77
C SER A 208 3.17 -14.78 19.15
N CYS A 209 1.87 -15.06 19.24
CA CYS A 209 0.84 -14.05 19.50
C CYS A 209 1.14 -13.18 20.72
N GLU A 210 1.31 -11.89 20.48
CA GLU A 210 1.47 -10.85 21.50
C GLU A 210 0.16 -10.10 21.67
N PHE A 211 -0.25 -9.86 22.92
CA PHE A 211 -1.51 -9.19 23.22
C PHE A 211 -1.22 -7.86 23.90
N PRO A 212 -2.06 -6.84 23.68
CA PRO A 212 -1.84 -5.55 24.31
C PRO A 212 -1.98 -5.67 25.83
N GLU A 213 -1.33 -4.77 26.55
CA GLU A 213 -1.52 -4.69 28.00
C GLU A 213 -2.98 -4.35 28.34
N THR A 214 -3.40 -4.70 29.56
CA THR A 214 -4.78 -4.41 29.98
C THR A 214 -5.01 -2.90 29.97
N TYR A 215 -6.10 -2.46 29.34
CA TYR A 215 -6.51 -1.05 29.10
C TYR A 215 -5.82 -0.33 27.93
N TYR A 216 -4.80 -0.94 27.32
CA TYR A 216 -4.14 -0.39 26.15
C TYR A 216 -4.54 -1.16 24.89
N ASP A 217 -4.37 -0.54 23.73
CA ASP A 217 -4.36 -1.19 22.44
C ASP A 217 -2.95 -1.64 22.04
N CYS A 218 -2.81 -2.13 20.80
CA CYS A 218 -1.57 -2.67 20.29
C CYS A 218 -0.50 -1.64 19.91
N ALA A 219 -0.86 -0.35 19.90
CA ALA A 219 0.07 0.75 19.73
C ALA A 219 0.46 1.37 21.09
N ASP A 220 0.20 0.65 22.19
CA ASP A 220 0.32 1.13 23.57
C ASP A 220 -0.50 2.42 23.82
N VAL A 221 -1.57 2.64 23.02
CA VAL A 221 -2.48 3.76 23.21
C VAL A 221 -3.58 3.33 24.15
N CYS A 222 -3.91 4.21 25.09
CA CYS A 222 -4.98 3.93 26.00
C CYS A 222 -6.35 3.82 25.29
N LEU A 223 -7.15 2.81 25.66
CA LEU A 223 -8.50 2.62 25.13
C LEU A 223 -9.54 3.63 25.63
N ALA A 224 -9.31 4.22 26.81
CA ALA A 224 -10.15 5.21 27.45
C ALA A 224 -9.27 6.22 28.18
N ASP A 225 -9.06 7.36 27.53
CA ASP A 225 -8.26 8.47 28.02
C ASP A 225 -9.10 9.74 27.84
N ALA A 226 -9.71 10.22 28.92
CA ALA A 226 -10.68 11.31 28.86
C ALA A 226 -10.01 12.70 28.76
N ASP A 227 -8.78 12.84 29.22
CA ASP A 227 -8.04 14.11 29.25
C ASP A 227 -6.76 14.14 28.39
N ASP A 228 -6.52 13.07 27.63
CA ASP A 228 -5.46 12.90 26.63
C ASP A 228 -4.04 13.00 27.23
N ASP A 229 -3.85 12.60 28.50
CA ASP A 229 -2.55 12.62 29.20
C ASP A 229 -1.69 11.36 28.98
N GLY A 230 -2.27 10.34 28.33
CA GLY A 230 -1.65 9.06 28.00
C GLY A 230 -1.80 7.98 29.07
N ILE A 231 -2.53 8.25 30.16
CA ILE A 231 -2.84 7.29 31.22
C ILE A 231 -4.33 6.95 31.17
N CYS A 232 -4.64 5.66 31.14
CA CYS A 232 -6.04 5.24 31.06
C CYS A 232 -6.87 5.61 32.27
N ASP A 233 -8.13 6.02 32.03
CA ASP A 233 -9.14 6.35 33.04
C ASP A 233 -9.19 5.32 34.20
N GLU A 234 -9.07 4.02 33.90
CA GLU A 234 -9.06 2.96 34.93
C GLU A 234 -7.79 2.89 35.79
N LEU A 235 -6.70 3.48 35.31
CA LEU A 235 -5.38 3.58 35.94
C LEU A 235 -5.11 4.94 36.56
N GLU A 236 -5.97 5.93 36.30
CA GLU A 236 -5.80 7.28 36.78
C GLU A 236 -5.92 7.43 38.30
N VAL A 237 -5.24 8.44 38.82
CA VAL A 237 -5.33 8.87 40.22
C VAL A 237 -5.90 10.28 40.26
N ALA A 238 -7.14 10.42 40.74
CA ALA A 238 -7.75 11.73 40.90
C ALA A 238 -7.04 12.59 41.95
N GLY A 239 -6.76 13.85 41.61
CA GLY A 239 -6.15 14.83 42.52
C GLY A 239 -5.84 16.15 41.83
N CYS A 240 -5.51 17.19 42.60
CA CYS A 240 -5.05 18.43 42.00
C CYS A 240 -3.63 18.25 41.43
N GLN A 241 -3.47 18.52 40.14
CA GLN A 241 -2.20 18.40 39.40
C GLN A 241 -1.39 19.71 39.37
N ASP A 242 -1.96 20.82 39.83
CA ASP A 242 -1.28 22.12 39.86
C ASP A 242 -0.32 22.19 41.07
N ASP A 243 0.98 22.33 40.79
CA ASP A 243 2.03 22.40 41.81
C ASP A 243 1.97 23.67 42.69
N ALA A 244 1.20 24.68 42.27
CA ALA A 244 0.92 25.89 43.04
C ALA A 244 -0.29 25.75 43.98
N ALA A 245 -1.07 24.66 43.86
CA ALA A 245 -2.20 24.42 44.76
C ALA A 245 -1.76 23.83 46.10
N CYS A 246 -2.46 24.21 47.17
CA CYS A 246 -2.19 23.71 48.51
C CYS A 246 -2.52 22.22 48.67
N ASN A 247 -3.44 21.67 47.88
CA ASN A 247 -3.78 20.24 47.86
C ASN A 247 -3.17 19.51 46.66
N TYR A 248 -2.04 19.99 46.13
CA TYR A 248 -1.29 19.30 45.06
C TYR A 248 -1.00 17.83 45.43
N ASN A 249 -1.20 16.93 44.48
CA ASN A 249 -0.85 15.52 44.59
C ASN A 249 0.10 15.13 43.44
N ALA A 250 1.35 14.84 43.77
CA ALA A 250 2.37 14.50 42.77
C ALA A 250 2.14 13.16 42.03
N ASN A 251 1.17 12.36 42.47
CA ASN A 251 0.76 11.14 41.78
C ASN A 251 -0.59 11.31 41.07
N ALA A 252 -1.18 12.51 41.06
CA ALA A 252 -2.45 12.73 40.36
C ALA A 252 -2.22 12.74 38.85
N THR A 253 -3.12 12.08 38.14
CA THR A 253 -3.17 12.01 36.68
C THR A 253 -4.54 12.46 36.18
N ASP A 254 -5.58 12.40 37.03
CA ASP A 254 -6.93 12.93 36.75
C ASP A 254 -7.19 14.21 37.57
N SER A 255 -7.65 15.28 36.92
CA SER A 255 -8.03 16.55 37.54
C SER A 255 -9.36 16.54 38.33
N GLY A 256 -9.99 15.38 38.53
CA GLY A 256 -11.28 15.18 39.20
C GLY A 256 -11.41 15.67 40.66
N VAL A 257 -10.40 16.34 41.21
CA VAL A 257 -10.43 17.04 42.50
C VAL A 257 -10.03 18.50 42.30
N ASP A 258 -10.94 19.42 42.67
CA ASP A 258 -10.69 20.86 42.60
C ASP A 258 -9.40 21.25 43.33
N CYS A 259 -8.56 22.04 42.66
CA CYS A 259 -7.37 22.63 43.23
C CYS A 259 -7.72 23.73 44.24
N VAL A 260 -7.17 23.61 45.44
CA VAL A 260 -7.33 24.58 46.54
C VAL A 260 -6.12 25.50 46.53
N TYR A 261 -6.32 26.74 46.13
CA TYR A 261 -5.28 27.75 46.16
C TYR A 261 -5.39 28.59 47.43
N ALA A 262 -4.25 28.99 47.98
CA ALA A 262 -4.21 30.03 48.99
C ALA A 262 -4.63 31.37 48.35
N THR A 263 -5.62 32.05 48.93
CA THR A 263 -6.08 33.35 48.47
C THR A 263 -5.93 34.42 49.55
N GLY A 264 -5.61 35.65 49.14
CA GLY A 264 -5.32 36.74 50.08
C GLY A 264 -4.14 36.39 50.98
N CYS A 265 -4.40 36.27 52.27
CA CYS A 265 -3.39 36.09 53.31
C CYS A 265 -3.19 34.64 53.73
N GLU A 266 -3.82 33.74 53.00
CA GLU A 266 -3.69 32.32 53.25
C GLU A 266 -2.28 31.82 52.87
N THR A 267 -1.79 30.81 53.58
CA THR A 267 -0.57 30.06 53.23
C THR A 267 -0.86 28.57 53.19
N CYS A 268 -0.24 27.84 52.26
CA CYS A 268 -0.41 26.39 52.17
C CYS A 268 0.27 25.68 53.35
N THR A 269 -0.31 24.56 53.79
CA THR A 269 0.24 23.71 54.86
C THR A 269 1.48 22.90 54.43
N GLY A 270 1.66 22.66 53.12
CA GLY A 270 2.91 22.19 52.50
C GLY A 270 3.00 20.70 52.15
N GLU A 271 1.91 19.94 52.25
CA GLU A 271 1.82 18.54 51.83
C GLU A 271 1.69 18.40 50.31
N THR A 272 2.23 17.32 49.73
CA THR A 272 2.21 17.04 48.28
C THR A 272 1.53 15.70 47.94
N ASP A 273 0.70 15.20 48.85
CA ASP A 273 -0.04 13.93 48.75
C ASP A 273 -1.56 14.15 48.62
N GLY A 274 -1.99 15.36 48.25
CA GLY A 274 -3.39 15.73 48.14
C GLY A 274 -4.06 16.13 49.46
N THR A 275 -3.36 16.10 50.60
CA THR A 275 -3.96 16.40 51.92
C THR A 275 -3.77 17.83 52.40
N GLY A 276 -3.00 18.65 51.68
CA GLY A 276 -2.71 20.02 52.10
C GLY A 276 -3.92 20.96 51.97
N GLY A 277 -3.90 22.02 52.76
CA GLY A 277 -4.96 23.04 52.83
C GLY A 277 -4.40 24.43 53.12
N THR A 278 -5.28 25.38 53.46
CA THR A 278 -4.91 26.78 53.71
C THR A 278 -4.88 27.12 55.20
N ASN A 279 -3.96 28.02 55.59
CA ASN A 279 -3.90 28.70 56.88
C ASN A 279 -4.10 30.20 56.68
N ALA A 280 -5.12 30.81 57.30
CA ALA A 280 -5.37 32.26 57.23
C ALA A 280 -4.36 33.09 58.05
N ASN A 281 -3.76 34.12 57.44
CA ASN A 281 -2.86 35.10 58.09
C ASN A 281 -3.36 36.57 57.95
N ASP A 282 -4.67 36.76 58.04
CA ASP A 282 -5.34 38.08 58.14
C ASP A 282 -6.12 38.08 59.47
N THR A 283 -5.58 38.77 60.47
CA THR A 283 -6.13 38.69 61.84
C THR A 283 -7.38 39.57 62.04
N ASP A 284 -7.56 40.64 61.25
CA ASP A 284 -8.67 41.58 61.40
C ASP A 284 -9.71 41.57 60.26
N ASP A 285 -9.56 40.63 59.31
CA ASP A 285 -10.48 40.35 58.20
C ASP A 285 -10.72 41.60 57.31
N ASP A 286 -9.73 42.50 57.22
CA ASP A 286 -9.85 43.74 56.43
C ASP A 286 -9.36 43.58 54.98
N GLY A 287 -8.77 42.41 54.66
CA GLY A 287 -8.29 42.04 53.34
C GLY A 287 -6.80 42.29 53.13
N VAL A 288 -6.05 42.64 54.17
CA VAL A 288 -4.60 42.88 54.15
C VAL A 288 -3.89 41.94 55.11
N CYS A 289 -2.77 41.38 54.66
CA CYS A 289 -2.06 40.36 55.43
C CYS A 289 -1.23 40.96 56.54
N ASP A 290 -1.17 40.29 57.69
CA ASP A 290 -0.55 40.81 58.91
C ASP A 290 0.93 41.26 58.73
N ASN A 291 1.63 40.74 57.70
CA ASN A 291 3.01 41.09 57.37
C ASN A 291 3.17 42.27 56.40
N GLU A 292 2.07 42.76 55.81
CA GLU A 292 2.03 43.65 54.66
C GLU A 292 1.26 44.96 54.91
N GLU A 293 0.88 45.25 56.15
CA GLU A 293 0.23 46.51 56.52
C GLU A 293 1.15 47.74 56.33
N ILE A 294 0.69 48.75 55.57
CA ILE A 294 1.42 50.00 55.28
C ILE A 294 0.50 51.22 55.45
N ILE A 295 0.93 52.24 56.20
CA ILE A 295 0.15 53.47 56.47
C ILE A 295 0.40 54.53 55.37
N GLY A 296 -0.64 55.09 54.72
CA GLY A 296 -0.50 56.08 53.64
C GLY A 296 -1.81 56.70 53.10
N CYS A 297 -1.72 57.63 52.14
CA CYS A 297 -2.90 58.29 51.53
C CYS A 297 -3.69 57.30 50.66
N GLN A 298 -4.95 57.00 51.04
CA GLN A 298 -5.82 56.03 50.34
C GLN A 298 -6.74 56.66 49.28
N ASN A 299 -6.61 57.96 48.99
CA ASN A 299 -7.46 58.66 48.02
C ASN A 299 -6.77 58.71 46.65
N ASP A 300 -7.30 57.95 45.69
CA ASP A 300 -6.78 57.76 44.32
C ASP A 300 -6.73 59.04 43.48
N ALA A 301 -7.52 60.05 43.84
CA ALA A 301 -7.49 61.35 43.16
C ALA A 301 -6.29 62.22 43.57
N ALA A 302 -5.49 61.81 44.57
CA ALA A 302 -4.35 62.57 45.06
C ALA A 302 -3.03 62.16 44.37
N CYS A 303 -2.15 63.11 44.02
CA CYS A 303 -0.86 62.80 43.40
C CYS A 303 0.14 62.09 44.33
N ASN A 304 -0.03 62.16 45.65
CA ASN A 304 0.76 61.37 46.60
C ASN A 304 -0.02 60.15 47.11
N TYR A 305 -1.00 59.68 46.33
CA TYR A 305 -1.72 58.43 46.59
C TYR A 305 -0.73 57.29 46.73
N ASN A 306 -0.88 56.54 47.82
CA ASN A 306 -0.17 55.28 48.02
C ASN A 306 -1.18 54.16 47.91
N ALA A 307 -1.23 53.51 46.76
CA ALA A 307 -2.07 52.35 46.50
C ALA A 307 -1.76 51.17 47.43
N ALA A 308 -0.54 51.09 47.98
CA ALA A 308 -0.19 50.07 48.96
C ALA A 308 -0.59 50.44 50.39
N ALA A 309 -1.27 51.58 50.61
CA ALA A 309 -1.70 51.99 51.93
C ALA A 309 -2.93 51.21 52.40
N THR A 310 -2.76 50.45 53.45
CA THR A 310 -3.78 49.62 54.09
C THR A 310 -4.43 50.36 55.27
N ASP A 311 -3.78 51.44 55.76
CA ASP A 311 -4.27 52.28 56.86
C ASP A 311 -4.11 53.81 56.57
N ALA A 312 -5.03 54.67 57.03
CA ALA A 312 -5.26 56.00 56.41
C ALA A 312 -4.30 57.15 56.82
N GLY A 313 -3.76 57.88 55.83
CA GLY A 313 -2.89 59.09 55.92
C GLY A 313 -3.33 60.32 55.08
N THR A 314 -2.47 61.35 54.91
CA THR A 314 -2.77 62.68 54.28
C THR A 314 -2.49 62.79 52.75
N CYS A 315 -3.32 63.53 51.99
CA CYS A 315 -3.39 63.54 50.50
C CYS A 315 -3.34 64.94 49.80
N ASP A 316 -2.70 65.05 48.61
CA ASP A 316 -2.45 66.27 47.77
C ASP A 316 -2.96 66.15 46.29
N PHE A 317 -3.50 67.19 45.60
CA PHE A 317 -4.26 67.09 44.31
C PHE A 317 -3.81 68.09 43.18
N THR A 318 -4.15 67.84 41.88
CA THR A 318 -3.87 68.69 40.67
C THR A 318 -4.99 69.70 40.29
N ASP A 319 -4.73 70.67 39.40
CA ASP A 319 -5.69 71.74 39.03
C ASP A 319 -6.12 71.89 37.54
N GLY A 320 -5.71 70.98 36.63
CA GLY A 320 -6.64 70.44 35.62
C GLY A 320 -6.61 70.96 34.17
N ILE A 321 -5.46 71.28 33.58
CA ILE A 321 -5.26 71.24 32.11
C ILE A 321 -3.83 70.75 31.82
N CYS A 322 -3.71 69.65 31.06
CA CYS A 322 -2.47 68.97 30.63
C CYS A 322 -1.44 68.61 31.72
N GLU A 323 -1.82 68.72 33.00
CA GLU A 323 -1.10 68.15 34.13
C GLU A 323 -1.49 66.67 34.35
N THR A 324 -0.49 65.81 34.36
CA THR A 324 -0.54 64.43 34.86
C THR A 324 0.17 64.36 36.21
N CYS A 325 -0.22 63.48 37.13
CA CYS A 325 0.70 63.14 38.22
C CYS A 325 1.85 62.31 37.60
N SER A 326 3.05 62.35 38.17
CA SER A 326 4.20 61.54 37.74
C SER A 326 3.92 60.03 37.74
N GLY A 327 2.81 59.63 38.35
CA GLY A 327 2.12 58.34 38.15
C GLY A 327 2.46 57.29 39.18
N GLU A 328 3.31 57.61 40.15
CA GLU A 328 3.77 56.69 41.19
C GLU A 328 2.70 56.56 42.27
N THR A 329 2.15 55.37 42.41
CA THR A 329 1.14 55.02 43.41
C THR A 329 1.75 54.44 44.68
N ASP A 330 3.00 54.77 45.01
CA ASP A 330 3.73 54.27 46.17
C ASP A 330 3.86 55.32 47.29
N GLY A 331 3.14 56.44 47.15
CA GLY A 331 3.18 57.57 48.08
C GLY A 331 4.24 58.63 47.78
N SER A 332 4.97 58.54 46.66
CA SER A 332 6.02 59.50 46.28
C SER A 332 5.67 60.47 45.14
N GLY A 333 4.48 60.33 44.53
CA GLY A 333 4.12 61.07 43.31
C GLY A 333 4.04 62.60 43.43
N THR A 334 4.28 63.27 42.30
CA THR A 334 4.33 64.74 42.09
C THR A 334 3.59 65.13 40.81
N VAL A 335 3.45 66.42 40.46
CA VAL A 335 2.70 66.88 39.26
C VAL A 335 3.66 67.11 38.05
N VAL A 336 3.30 66.64 36.85
CA VAL A 336 4.06 66.66 35.58
C VAL A 336 3.19 67.12 34.39
N ASP A 337 3.65 68.11 33.64
CA ASP A 337 2.99 68.71 32.48
C ASP A 337 3.39 68.02 31.15
N ASN A 338 2.42 67.59 30.34
CA ASN A 338 2.60 66.65 29.22
C ASN A 338 2.03 67.10 27.85
N ASP A 339 1.82 68.40 27.65
CA ASP A 339 1.50 69.00 26.35
C ASP A 339 2.70 69.83 25.85
N SER A 340 3.47 69.30 24.90
CA SER A 340 4.79 69.85 24.56
C SER A 340 4.74 71.03 23.57
N ASP A 341 3.63 71.19 22.84
CA ASP A 341 3.42 72.29 21.91
C ASP A 341 2.12 73.10 22.13
N ASP A 342 1.39 72.81 23.21
CA ASP A 342 0.36 73.65 23.82
C ASP A 342 -0.88 73.85 22.91
N ASP A 343 -1.26 72.80 22.16
CA ASP A 343 -2.35 72.85 21.18
C ASP A 343 -3.64 72.12 21.61
N GLY A 344 -3.59 71.42 22.73
CA GLY A 344 -4.74 70.77 23.35
C GLY A 344 -5.03 69.33 22.91
N VAL A 345 -4.09 68.64 22.26
CA VAL A 345 -4.13 67.18 21.99
C VAL A 345 -2.85 66.50 22.50
N CYS A 346 -2.98 65.34 23.17
CA CYS A 346 -1.84 64.63 23.76
C CYS A 346 -1.04 63.84 22.72
N ASN A 347 0.30 63.78 22.88
CA ASN A 347 1.26 63.17 21.95
C ASN A 347 1.06 61.66 21.60
N ASN A 348 0.12 60.93 22.22
CA ASN A 348 -0.02 59.47 22.10
C ASN A 348 -1.13 59.00 21.13
N ASP A 349 -1.88 59.92 20.51
CA ASP A 349 -3.08 59.60 19.73
C ASP A 349 -2.90 59.72 18.19
N GLU A 350 -1.74 59.32 17.63
CA GLU A 350 -1.47 59.28 16.18
C GLU A 350 -1.24 57.82 15.67
N VAL A 351 -2.07 57.30 14.73
CA VAL A 351 -2.03 55.89 14.24
C VAL A 351 -1.94 55.82 12.70
N ALA A 352 -0.95 55.10 12.15
CA ALA A 352 -0.70 54.96 10.70
C ALA A 352 -1.00 53.54 10.17
N GLY A 353 -1.65 53.40 9.00
CA GLY A 353 -2.07 52.11 8.41
C GLY A 353 -2.60 52.17 6.97
N CYS A 354 -2.95 51.03 6.36
CA CYS A 354 -3.50 50.95 4.99
C CYS A 354 -5.01 51.24 5.00
N GLU A 355 -5.44 52.29 4.28
CA GLU A 355 -6.84 52.77 4.27
C GLU A 355 -7.71 52.12 3.17
N ASP A 356 -7.15 51.28 2.31
CA ASP A 356 -7.88 50.66 1.21
C ASP A 356 -8.60 49.38 1.66
N SER A 357 -9.93 49.42 1.74
CA SER A 357 -10.78 48.29 2.15
C SER A 357 -10.75 47.08 1.20
N THR A 358 -10.00 47.15 0.10
CA THR A 358 -9.82 46.04 -0.85
C THR A 358 -8.45 45.36 -0.74
N ALA A 359 -7.58 45.84 0.16
CA ALA A 359 -6.27 45.26 0.44
C ALA A 359 -6.33 44.21 1.55
N CYS A 360 -5.48 43.19 1.49
CA CYS A 360 -5.44 42.13 2.51
C CYS A 360 -4.97 42.65 3.88
N ASN A 361 -4.17 43.72 3.94
CA ASN A 361 -3.70 44.35 5.19
C ASN A 361 -4.46 45.64 5.54
N TYR A 362 -5.75 45.71 5.20
CA TYR A 362 -6.60 46.86 5.53
C TYR A 362 -6.71 47.08 7.05
N ASP A 363 -6.53 48.33 7.50
CA ASP A 363 -6.70 48.73 8.90
C ASP A 363 -7.79 49.82 9.01
N ALA A 364 -8.91 49.47 9.63
CA ALA A 364 -10.03 50.38 9.85
C ALA A 364 -9.74 51.56 10.81
N ALA A 365 -8.62 51.53 11.55
CA ALA A 365 -8.23 52.53 12.54
C ALA A 365 -7.14 53.51 12.05
N ALA A 366 -6.66 53.37 10.81
CA ALA A 366 -5.62 54.21 10.25
C ALA A 366 -6.04 55.70 10.14
N THR A 367 -5.18 56.60 10.62
CA THR A 367 -5.34 58.07 10.54
C THR A 367 -4.24 58.77 9.73
N ASP A 368 -3.21 58.02 9.32
CA ASP A 368 -2.16 58.43 8.36
C ASP A 368 -1.80 57.25 7.43
N GLY A 369 -1.49 57.52 6.16
CA GLY A 369 -1.51 56.53 5.09
C GLY A 369 -0.23 55.68 4.94
N ALA A 370 -0.37 54.35 4.92
CA ALA A 370 0.68 53.35 4.65
C ALA A 370 0.40 52.50 3.38
N ALA A 371 1.30 51.57 3.04
CA ALA A 371 1.23 50.74 1.83
C ALA A 371 0.25 49.53 1.97
N CYS A 372 -0.43 49.20 0.87
CA CYS A 372 -1.47 48.17 0.81
C CYS A 372 -1.04 46.96 -0.05
N ILE A 373 -1.37 45.73 0.39
CA ILE A 373 -1.09 44.45 -0.32
C ILE A 373 -2.37 43.81 -0.87
N TYR A 374 -2.30 43.13 -2.02
CA TYR A 374 -3.45 42.54 -2.71
C TYR A 374 -3.14 41.10 -3.15
N ALA A 375 -4.12 40.20 -3.02
CA ALA A 375 -4.05 38.82 -3.54
C ALA A 375 -4.28 38.78 -5.07
N SER A 376 -3.67 37.82 -5.76
CA SER A 376 -3.84 37.63 -7.21
C SER A 376 -3.66 36.17 -7.62
N GLY A 377 -4.50 35.65 -8.52
CA GLY A 377 -4.39 34.24 -8.93
C GLY A 377 -5.36 33.36 -8.13
N CYS A 378 -4.87 32.20 -7.66
CA CYS A 378 -5.60 31.30 -6.75
C CYS A 378 -5.61 31.81 -5.29
N ASP A 379 -4.73 32.75 -4.94
CA ASP A 379 -4.59 33.34 -3.61
C ASP A 379 -5.85 34.06 -3.10
N PHE A 380 -6.05 34.04 -1.78
CA PHE A 380 -7.10 34.81 -1.10
C PHE A 380 -6.59 35.52 0.16
N CYS A 381 -7.29 36.57 0.61
CA CYS A 381 -6.91 37.29 1.83
C CYS A 381 -7.38 36.55 3.09
N SER A 382 -6.58 36.58 4.17
CA SER A 382 -6.91 35.97 5.47
C SER A 382 -8.21 36.49 6.12
N GLY A 383 -8.63 37.71 5.77
CA GLY A 383 -9.92 38.30 6.14
C GLY A 383 -9.89 39.31 7.30
N ASP A 384 -8.72 39.61 7.85
CA ASP A 384 -8.55 40.54 8.98
C ASP A 384 -8.71 42.01 8.54
N THR A 385 -9.15 42.88 9.46
CA THR A 385 -9.48 44.30 9.18
C THR A 385 -8.79 45.31 10.12
N ASP A 386 -7.79 44.84 10.84
CA ASP A 386 -6.99 45.56 11.84
C ASP A 386 -5.54 45.77 11.39
N GLY A 387 -5.28 45.66 10.09
CA GLY A 387 -3.94 45.80 9.50
C GLY A 387 -3.06 44.54 9.54
N THR A 388 -3.51 43.45 10.17
CA THR A 388 -2.71 42.21 10.30
C THR A 388 -2.88 41.22 9.15
N GLY A 389 -3.90 41.43 8.30
CA GLY A 389 -4.25 40.46 7.28
C GLY A 389 -3.18 40.25 6.20
N SER A 390 -3.08 39.01 5.74
CA SER A 390 -2.05 38.53 4.81
C SER A 390 -2.67 37.86 3.58
N VAL A 391 -1.84 37.64 2.55
CA VAL A 391 -2.18 36.79 1.40
C VAL A 391 -1.96 35.33 1.80
N VAL A 392 -2.98 34.48 1.62
CA VAL A 392 -2.95 33.03 1.82
C VAL A 392 -2.83 32.36 0.45
N ASP A 393 -1.89 31.43 0.35
CA ASP A 393 -1.64 30.64 -0.85
C ASP A 393 -2.82 29.69 -1.14
N GLY A 394 -3.17 29.50 -2.41
CA GLY A 394 -4.32 28.70 -2.83
C GLY A 394 -4.00 27.70 -3.95
N ASP A 395 -2.72 27.44 -4.18
CA ASP A 395 -2.14 26.45 -5.10
C ASP A 395 -0.91 25.87 -4.38
N THR A 396 -1.15 24.92 -3.48
CA THR A 396 -0.16 24.49 -2.46
C THR A 396 1.03 23.73 -3.07
N ASP A 397 0.85 23.09 -4.22
CA ASP A 397 1.85 22.26 -4.89
C ASP A 397 2.40 22.84 -6.21
N ASP A 398 1.96 24.06 -6.59
CA ASP A 398 2.37 24.82 -7.78
C ASP A 398 2.05 24.09 -9.11
N ASP A 399 1.04 23.22 -9.15
CA ASP A 399 0.68 22.45 -10.36
C ASP A 399 -0.23 23.22 -11.36
N LEU A 400 -0.65 24.45 -10.98
CA LEU A 400 -1.53 25.37 -11.70
C LEU A 400 -3.03 25.03 -11.63
N VAL A 401 -3.44 24.12 -10.75
CA VAL A 401 -4.81 23.87 -10.32
C VAL A 401 -4.96 24.43 -8.91
N CYS A 402 -6.00 25.24 -8.66
CA CYS A 402 -6.20 25.77 -7.32
C CYS A 402 -6.69 24.65 -6.38
N ASP A 403 -6.31 24.67 -5.09
CA ASP A 403 -6.65 23.62 -4.08
C ASP A 403 -8.15 23.23 -4.02
N ILE A 404 -9.05 24.15 -4.40
CA ILE A 404 -10.50 23.92 -4.40
C ILE A 404 -11.01 23.10 -5.60
N ASP A 405 -10.22 23.04 -6.67
CA ASP A 405 -10.52 22.37 -7.92
C ASP A 405 -9.75 21.03 -8.06
N GLU A 406 -8.99 20.64 -7.02
CA GLU A 406 -8.22 19.40 -7.00
C GLU A 406 -9.08 18.15 -6.78
N ILE A 407 -8.70 17.05 -7.45
CA ILE A 407 -9.27 15.72 -7.25
C ILE A 407 -8.16 14.83 -6.68
N ALA A 408 -8.28 14.47 -5.40
CA ALA A 408 -7.40 13.53 -4.71
C ALA A 408 -7.47 12.11 -5.31
N GLY A 409 -6.32 11.48 -5.54
CA GLY A 409 -6.22 10.07 -5.92
C GLY A 409 -4.82 9.68 -6.40
N CYS A 410 -4.59 8.39 -6.63
CA CYS A 410 -3.32 7.92 -7.15
C CYS A 410 -3.05 8.40 -8.58
N GLN A 411 -1.94 9.12 -8.80
CA GLN A 411 -1.53 9.61 -10.12
C GLN A 411 -0.50 8.73 -10.85
N ASP A 412 0.06 7.72 -10.17
CA ASP A 412 1.02 6.82 -10.80
C ASP A 412 0.31 5.79 -11.66
N ILE A 413 0.60 5.80 -12.97
CA ILE A 413 0.02 4.90 -13.96
C ILE A 413 0.41 3.43 -13.73
N THR A 414 1.40 3.15 -12.88
CA THR A 414 1.82 1.80 -12.52
C THR A 414 1.08 1.22 -11.30
N ALA A 415 0.23 2.00 -10.63
CA ALA A 415 -0.54 1.57 -9.46
C ALA A 415 -1.90 0.95 -9.81
N CYS A 416 -2.35 -0.01 -9.01
CA CYS A 416 -3.62 -0.72 -9.13
C CYS A 416 -4.87 0.17 -9.04
N ASN A 417 -4.77 1.26 -8.29
CA ASN A 417 -5.86 2.22 -8.09
C ASN A 417 -5.55 3.58 -8.74
N TYR A 418 -4.70 3.59 -9.77
CA TYR A 418 -4.48 4.77 -10.61
C TYR A 418 -5.79 5.43 -11.02
N ASN A 419 -5.92 6.72 -10.73
CA ASN A 419 -7.06 7.54 -11.11
C ASN A 419 -6.62 8.58 -12.13
N SER A 420 -6.99 8.37 -13.39
CA SER A 420 -6.70 9.31 -14.49
C SER A 420 -7.36 10.69 -14.35
N LEU A 421 -8.26 10.87 -13.38
CA LEU A 421 -8.88 12.14 -13.04
C LEU A 421 -8.27 12.80 -11.81
N ALA A 422 -7.33 12.13 -11.12
CA ALA A 422 -6.63 12.74 -9.99
C ALA A 422 -5.73 13.87 -10.47
N THR A 423 -5.85 15.02 -9.84
CA THR A 423 -4.97 16.18 -10.03
C THR A 423 -4.10 16.42 -8.79
N ASP A 424 -4.41 15.79 -7.66
CA ASP A 424 -3.58 15.79 -6.45
C ASP A 424 -3.33 14.33 -5.98
N SER A 425 -2.09 14.05 -5.57
CA SER A 425 -1.66 12.72 -5.12
C SER A 425 -1.97 12.57 -3.63
N ASP A 426 -2.89 11.65 -3.31
CA ASP A 426 -3.32 11.39 -1.93
C ASP A 426 -2.53 10.26 -1.24
N ASP A 427 -1.37 9.90 -1.79
CA ASP A 427 -0.54 8.74 -1.41
C ASP A 427 -1.32 7.41 -1.37
N SER A 428 -2.48 7.34 -2.04
CA SER A 428 -3.29 6.12 -2.05
C SER A 428 -2.79 5.06 -3.03
N CYS A 429 -1.72 5.33 -3.79
CA CYS A 429 -1.22 4.42 -4.82
C CYS A 429 -0.94 3.03 -4.27
N GLN A 430 -1.79 2.09 -4.64
CA GLN A 430 -1.73 0.69 -4.24
C GLN A 430 -1.03 -0.09 -5.33
N TYR A 431 0.17 -0.59 -5.06
CA TYR A 431 0.89 -1.51 -5.96
C TYR A 431 0.69 -2.97 -5.53
N CYS A 432 0.53 -3.21 -4.23
CA CYS A 432 0.30 -4.54 -3.69
C CYS A 432 -1.21 -4.82 -3.59
N GLY A 433 -1.69 -5.82 -4.33
CA GLY A 433 -3.11 -6.27 -4.28
C GLY A 433 -3.92 -6.13 -5.57
N CYS A 434 -3.29 -5.90 -6.74
CA CYS A 434 -3.90 -6.13 -8.05
C CYS A 434 -4.26 -7.62 -8.24
N SER A 435 -5.37 -8.07 -7.64
CA SER A 435 -5.91 -9.45 -7.69
C SER A 435 -5.10 -10.53 -6.94
N PRO A 436 -5.72 -11.66 -6.57
CA PRO A 436 -5.48 -12.33 -5.29
C PRO A 436 -4.17 -13.09 -5.23
N LEU A 437 -3.55 -13.02 -4.05
CA LEU A 437 -2.52 -13.91 -3.54
C LEU A 437 -3.00 -15.38 -3.56
N THR A 438 -2.90 -16.00 -4.71
CA THR A 438 -2.90 -17.45 -4.88
C THR A 438 -1.95 -17.69 -6.03
N GLY A 439 -0.96 -18.58 -5.85
CA GLY A 439 0.14 -18.88 -6.78
C GLY A 439 -0.29 -19.35 -8.17
N LEU A 440 -0.96 -18.47 -8.89
CA LEU A 440 -1.38 -18.61 -10.26
C LEU A 440 -0.40 -17.79 -11.11
N SER A 441 -0.19 -18.25 -12.34
CA SER A 441 0.49 -17.45 -13.38
C SER A 441 -0.13 -16.04 -13.44
N PRO A 442 0.65 -15.00 -13.80
CA PRO A 442 0.13 -13.63 -14.05
C PRO A 442 -1.08 -13.63 -15.01
N TYR A 443 -1.22 -14.71 -15.79
CA TYR A 443 -2.41 -15.04 -16.54
C TYR A 443 -3.09 -16.27 -15.97
N SER A 444 -4.38 -16.17 -15.69
CA SER A 444 -5.19 -17.31 -15.24
C SER A 444 -6.49 -17.42 -16.02
N LEU A 445 -7.07 -18.61 -16.06
CA LEU A 445 -8.36 -18.88 -16.66
C LEU A 445 -9.41 -18.96 -15.53
N THR A 446 -10.44 -18.12 -15.58
CA THR A 446 -11.60 -18.27 -14.71
C THR A 446 -12.76 -18.88 -15.49
N VAL A 447 -13.34 -19.94 -14.95
CA VAL A 447 -14.58 -20.56 -15.42
C VAL A 447 -15.62 -20.32 -14.34
N GLU A 448 -16.62 -19.50 -14.64
CA GLU A 448 -17.67 -19.13 -13.70
C GLU A 448 -19.06 -19.44 -14.24
N GLU A 449 -19.99 -19.68 -13.32
CA GLU A 449 -21.40 -19.82 -13.64
C GLU A 449 -22.00 -18.45 -14.00
N TYR A 450 -22.56 -18.36 -15.21
CA TYR A 450 -23.27 -17.18 -15.68
C TYR A 450 -24.78 -17.28 -15.47
N ALA A 451 -25.37 -18.46 -15.69
CA ALA A 451 -26.80 -18.68 -15.49
C ALA A 451 -27.14 -20.16 -15.29
N ILE A 452 -28.04 -20.46 -14.33
CA ILE A 452 -28.64 -21.79 -14.15
C ILE A 452 -30.05 -21.80 -14.71
N ASP A 453 -30.46 -22.92 -15.31
CA ASP A 453 -31.84 -23.24 -15.69
C ASP A 453 -32.49 -22.26 -16.67
N SER A 454 -31.70 -21.35 -17.26
CA SER A 454 -32.14 -20.44 -18.31
C SER A 454 -32.45 -21.18 -19.61
N ILE A 455 -31.72 -22.26 -19.86
CA ILE A 455 -32.20 -23.43 -20.59
C ILE A 455 -32.45 -24.51 -19.53
N ALA A 456 -33.66 -25.08 -19.48
CA ALA A 456 -34.03 -26.00 -18.42
C ALA A 456 -33.05 -27.18 -18.32
N GLY A 457 -32.53 -27.42 -17.11
CA GLY A 457 -31.56 -28.48 -16.83
C GLY A 457 -30.11 -28.16 -17.20
N HIS A 458 -29.80 -26.94 -17.68
CA HIS A 458 -28.46 -26.55 -18.09
C HIS A 458 -27.88 -25.47 -17.16
N THR A 459 -26.56 -25.50 -17.04
CA THR A 459 -25.74 -24.41 -16.52
C THR A 459 -25.02 -23.75 -17.69
N THR A 460 -25.05 -22.41 -17.74
CA THR A 460 -24.29 -21.61 -18.69
C THR A 460 -23.03 -21.11 -18.00
N TYR A 461 -21.88 -21.51 -18.53
CA TYR A 461 -20.55 -21.13 -18.07
C TYR A 461 -20.01 -19.98 -18.91
N ARG A 462 -19.30 -19.04 -18.28
CA ARG A 462 -18.45 -18.07 -18.96
C ARG A 462 -17.00 -18.31 -18.59
N LEU A 463 -16.15 -18.28 -19.61
CA LEU A 463 -14.71 -18.48 -19.48
C LEU A 463 -14.03 -17.13 -19.73
N TYR A 464 -13.15 -16.72 -18.82
CA TYR A 464 -12.40 -15.47 -18.88
C TYR A 464 -10.91 -15.75 -18.77
N VAL A 465 -10.10 -15.04 -19.55
CA VAL A 465 -8.68 -14.95 -19.30
C VAL A 465 -8.44 -13.73 -18.43
N ASN A 466 -7.96 -13.95 -17.21
CA ASN A 466 -7.50 -12.91 -16.30
C ASN A 466 -6.12 -12.44 -16.78
N MET A 467 -5.98 -11.13 -16.91
CA MET A 467 -4.82 -10.46 -17.45
C MET A 467 -4.00 -9.81 -16.35
N ASP A 468 -2.69 -9.77 -16.55
CA ASP A 468 -1.71 -9.17 -15.63
C ASP A 468 -1.80 -7.64 -15.67
N HIS A 469 -2.08 -7.07 -16.85
CA HIS A 469 -2.12 -5.63 -17.06
C HIS A 469 -3.35 -5.19 -17.88
N PRO A 470 -3.97 -4.01 -17.62
CA PRO A 470 -5.13 -3.52 -18.36
C PRO A 470 -4.92 -3.42 -19.88
N ASN A 471 -3.68 -3.08 -20.30
CA ASN A 471 -3.29 -3.01 -21.71
C ASN A 471 -2.92 -4.36 -22.34
N ASP A 472 -2.93 -5.47 -21.58
CA ASP A 472 -2.71 -6.79 -22.16
C ASP A 472 -3.83 -7.12 -23.13
N TYR A 473 -3.45 -7.62 -24.31
CA TYR A 473 -4.38 -7.85 -25.40
C TYR A 473 -4.46 -9.34 -25.73
N LEU A 474 -5.66 -9.91 -25.62
CA LEU A 474 -5.94 -11.29 -26.03
C LEU A 474 -6.04 -11.36 -27.56
N SER A 475 -5.05 -11.97 -28.19
CA SER A 475 -4.91 -12.03 -29.65
C SER A 475 -5.54 -13.28 -30.24
N ALA A 476 -5.32 -14.44 -29.60
CA ALA A 476 -5.78 -15.72 -30.12
C ALA A 476 -6.06 -16.74 -29.02
N ILE A 477 -6.90 -17.72 -29.35
CA ILE A 477 -7.16 -18.96 -28.60
C ILE A 477 -6.83 -20.08 -29.57
N TYR A 478 -5.99 -21.03 -29.18
CA TYR A 478 -5.49 -22.04 -30.11
C TYR A 478 -5.11 -23.36 -29.42
N GLY A 479 -4.86 -24.39 -30.22
CA GLY A 479 -4.18 -25.60 -29.77
C GLY A 479 -3.54 -26.32 -30.93
N GLU A 480 -2.39 -26.92 -30.68
CA GLU A 480 -1.58 -27.63 -31.66
C GLU A 480 -0.79 -28.78 -31.03
N GLY A 481 -0.66 -29.87 -31.78
CA GLY A 481 0.10 -31.03 -31.33
C GLY A 481 -0.46 -31.67 -30.05
N THR A 482 0.32 -32.56 -29.43
CA THR A 482 -0.13 -33.32 -28.25
C THR A 482 0.24 -32.66 -26.92
N GLU A 483 1.15 -31.68 -26.95
CA GLU A 483 1.66 -30.99 -25.76
C GLU A 483 0.80 -29.76 -25.42
N HIS A 484 0.23 -29.10 -26.42
CA HIS A 484 -0.68 -27.96 -26.27
C HIS A 484 -1.96 -28.20 -27.06
N ALA A 485 -2.62 -29.34 -26.80
CA ALA A 485 -3.84 -29.70 -27.52
C ALA A 485 -4.96 -28.69 -27.22
N PHE A 486 -5.94 -28.59 -28.13
CA PHE A 486 -7.24 -28.00 -27.80
C PHE A 486 -8.20 -29.15 -27.49
N ALA A 487 -8.70 -29.24 -26.26
CA ALA A 487 -9.79 -30.13 -25.91
C ALA A 487 -10.92 -29.39 -25.18
N LEU A 488 -12.16 -29.75 -25.50
CA LEU A 488 -13.34 -29.33 -24.74
C LEU A 488 -14.32 -30.50 -24.66
N THR A 489 -14.68 -30.86 -23.44
CA THR A 489 -15.49 -32.04 -23.11
C THR A 489 -16.57 -31.68 -22.09
N SER A 490 -17.59 -32.52 -21.97
CA SER A 490 -18.60 -32.42 -20.92
C SER A 490 -18.96 -33.82 -20.41
N THR A 491 -19.40 -33.87 -19.16
CA THR A 491 -19.97 -35.09 -18.56
C THR A 491 -21.39 -35.41 -19.06
N SER A 492 -22.01 -34.51 -19.84
CA SER A 492 -23.34 -34.69 -20.43
C SER A 492 -23.29 -35.05 -21.93
N THR A 493 -24.41 -35.50 -22.49
CA THR A 493 -24.55 -35.74 -23.94
C THR A 493 -25.96 -35.33 -24.40
N PRO A 494 -26.11 -34.37 -25.33
CA PRO A 494 -25.06 -33.58 -26.00
C PRO A 494 -24.20 -32.81 -25.00
N ASN A 495 -22.93 -32.59 -25.33
CA ASN A 495 -21.97 -32.02 -24.41
C ASN A 495 -22.29 -30.56 -24.06
N TRP A 496 -22.84 -29.82 -25.01
CA TRP A 496 -23.34 -28.48 -24.80
C TRP A 496 -24.53 -28.19 -25.71
N TYR A 497 -25.30 -27.20 -25.29
CA TYR A 497 -26.44 -26.67 -25.97
C TYR A 497 -25.98 -25.76 -27.10
N ASN A 498 -26.51 -26.05 -28.30
CA ASN A 498 -26.52 -25.11 -29.41
C ASN A 498 -27.98 -24.82 -29.81
N ASP A 499 -28.35 -23.55 -30.00
CA ASP A 499 -29.71 -23.18 -30.38
C ASP A 499 -30.05 -23.73 -31.77
N ALA A 500 -31.16 -24.46 -31.85
CA ALA A 500 -31.57 -25.17 -33.06
C ALA A 500 -31.95 -24.25 -34.23
N ASN A 501 -32.26 -22.97 -33.95
CA ASN A 501 -32.66 -21.97 -34.93
C ASN A 501 -31.57 -20.93 -35.19
N PHE A 502 -30.64 -20.76 -34.25
CA PHE A 502 -29.56 -19.77 -34.32
C PHE A 502 -28.29 -20.29 -33.63
N ASN A 503 -27.54 -21.13 -34.33
CA ASN A 503 -26.28 -21.74 -33.88
C ASN A 503 -25.11 -20.77 -34.12
N ALA A 504 -24.94 -19.82 -33.21
CA ALA A 504 -23.88 -18.81 -33.17
C ALA A 504 -22.53 -19.48 -32.91
N GLN A 505 -21.52 -19.10 -33.70
CA GLN A 505 -20.15 -19.55 -33.46
C GLN A 505 -19.40 -18.56 -32.59
N TYR A 506 -19.76 -17.28 -32.72
CA TYR A 506 -19.15 -16.19 -31.98
C TYR A 506 -20.19 -15.40 -31.18
N GLY A 507 -19.79 -14.88 -30.01
CA GLY A 507 -20.64 -13.97 -29.23
C GLY A 507 -21.06 -12.73 -30.04
N THR A 508 -20.20 -12.29 -30.96
CA THR A 508 -20.48 -11.17 -31.87
C THR A 508 -21.54 -11.47 -32.94
N ASP A 509 -21.93 -12.73 -33.15
CA ASP A 509 -23.07 -13.10 -34.02
C ASP A 509 -24.41 -12.75 -33.36
N LEU A 510 -24.44 -12.62 -32.03
CA LEU A 510 -25.63 -12.28 -31.26
C LEU A 510 -25.89 -10.77 -31.32
N MET A 511 -27.05 -10.39 -31.85
CA MET A 511 -27.51 -9.01 -31.84
C MET A 511 -28.89 -8.89 -31.19
N PRO A 512 -29.26 -7.74 -30.61
CA PRO A 512 -30.54 -7.58 -29.91
C PRO A 512 -31.76 -7.99 -30.74
N ALA A 513 -31.72 -7.76 -32.07
CA ALA A 513 -32.80 -8.17 -32.97
C ALA A 513 -32.96 -9.69 -33.11
N ILE A 514 -31.87 -10.45 -32.98
CA ILE A 514 -31.90 -11.93 -33.02
C ILE A 514 -32.43 -12.47 -31.71
N LEU A 515 -31.94 -11.95 -30.57
CA LEU A 515 -32.41 -12.35 -29.23
C LEU A 515 -33.90 -12.03 -29.00
N ALA A 516 -34.43 -10.99 -29.64
CA ALA A 516 -35.86 -10.69 -29.61
C ALA A 516 -36.74 -11.75 -30.32
N VAL A 517 -36.17 -12.50 -31.28
CA VAL A 517 -36.86 -13.54 -32.05
C VAL A 517 -36.56 -14.94 -31.50
N TYR A 518 -35.33 -15.16 -31.05
CA TYR A 518 -34.82 -16.41 -30.49
C TYR A 518 -34.18 -16.12 -29.11
N PRO A 519 -34.97 -15.96 -28.05
CA PRO A 519 -34.43 -15.63 -26.72
C PRO A 519 -33.49 -16.70 -26.16
N SER A 520 -33.69 -17.97 -26.55
CA SER A 520 -32.82 -19.08 -26.17
C SER A 520 -31.41 -18.99 -26.74
N ALA A 521 -31.20 -18.26 -27.85
CA ALA A 521 -29.88 -18.05 -28.43
C ALA A 521 -28.96 -17.20 -27.53
N ALA A 522 -29.49 -16.53 -26.50
CA ALA A 522 -28.66 -15.86 -25.49
C ALA A 522 -27.80 -16.84 -24.69
N PHE A 523 -28.22 -18.10 -24.60
CA PHE A 523 -27.55 -19.19 -23.88
C PHE A 523 -26.96 -20.21 -24.85
N ASP A 524 -26.70 -19.78 -26.09
CA ASP A 524 -25.97 -20.59 -27.06
C ASP A 524 -24.50 -20.73 -26.65
N SER A 525 -23.82 -21.78 -27.12
CA SER A 525 -22.40 -21.98 -26.84
C SER A 525 -21.55 -21.35 -27.96
N TRP A 526 -20.58 -20.49 -27.62
CA TRP A 526 -19.79 -19.72 -28.58
C TRP A 526 -18.45 -19.24 -28.00
N PHE A 527 -17.57 -18.73 -28.88
CA PHE A 527 -16.28 -18.11 -28.51
C PHE A 527 -16.27 -16.60 -28.77
N THR A 528 -15.43 -15.83 -28.07
CA THR A 528 -15.29 -14.38 -28.30
C THR A 528 -13.94 -13.83 -27.83
N PHE A 529 -13.78 -12.51 -27.94
CA PHE A 529 -12.72 -11.70 -27.35
C PHE A 529 -13.34 -10.47 -26.68
N GLY A 530 -13.83 -10.63 -25.46
CA GLY A 530 -14.45 -9.61 -24.61
C GLY A 530 -15.93 -9.35 -24.84
N ALA A 531 -16.42 -9.38 -26.08
CA ALA A 531 -17.81 -9.01 -26.38
C ALA A 531 -18.77 -10.21 -26.41
N ASP A 532 -19.90 -10.11 -25.71
CA ASP A 532 -20.98 -11.12 -25.72
C ASP A 532 -22.13 -10.76 -26.70
N SER A 533 -21.92 -9.74 -27.52
CA SER A 533 -22.84 -9.29 -28.56
C SER A 533 -22.10 -8.58 -29.69
N ALA A 534 -22.81 -8.30 -30.79
CA ALA A 534 -22.26 -7.65 -31.97
C ALA A 534 -21.51 -6.36 -31.62
N ASN A 535 -20.20 -6.38 -31.87
CA ASN A 535 -19.29 -5.25 -31.63
C ASN A 535 -18.56 -4.91 -32.94
N PRO A 536 -18.63 -3.67 -33.44
CA PRO A 536 -18.04 -3.29 -34.72
C PRO A 536 -16.51 -3.24 -34.74
N ASP A 537 -15.87 -3.20 -33.57
CA ASP A 537 -14.43 -3.10 -33.44
C ASP A 537 -13.74 -4.48 -33.40
N LEU A 538 -14.50 -5.54 -33.09
CA LEU A 538 -14.02 -6.91 -33.12
C LEU A 538 -14.29 -7.60 -34.45
N ASN A 539 -13.24 -8.13 -35.07
CA ASN A 539 -13.34 -9.01 -36.21
C ASN A 539 -12.70 -10.37 -35.90
N ILE A 540 -13.54 -11.37 -35.65
CA ILE A 540 -13.13 -12.71 -35.21
C ILE A 540 -13.10 -13.66 -36.41
N ALA A 541 -12.04 -14.45 -36.51
CA ALA A 541 -11.90 -15.50 -37.51
C ALA A 541 -11.27 -16.75 -36.88
N SER A 542 -11.34 -17.87 -37.60
CA SER A 542 -10.68 -19.11 -37.18
C SER A 542 -9.92 -19.77 -38.33
N ALA A 543 -8.82 -20.44 -38.00
CA ALA A 543 -8.16 -21.40 -38.88
C ALA A 543 -8.34 -22.81 -38.29
N ASP A 544 -8.99 -23.68 -39.04
CA ASP A 544 -9.25 -25.09 -38.70
C ASP A 544 -8.65 -25.96 -39.79
N ALA A 545 -7.46 -26.53 -39.54
CA ALA A 545 -6.70 -27.24 -40.56
C ALA A 545 -7.39 -28.51 -41.05
N MET A 546 -8.09 -29.22 -40.16
CA MET A 546 -8.77 -30.48 -40.44
C MET A 546 -10.28 -30.31 -40.71
N GLY A 547 -10.86 -29.16 -40.37
CA GLY A 547 -12.29 -28.85 -40.54
C GLY A 547 -13.20 -29.58 -39.53
N THR A 548 -12.62 -30.13 -38.47
CA THR A 548 -13.31 -30.98 -37.50
C THR A 548 -13.81 -30.21 -36.29
N PHE A 549 -13.20 -29.07 -35.95
CA PHE A 549 -13.53 -28.32 -34.74
C PHE A 549 -14.99 -27.86 -34.75
N TRP A 550 -15.35 -27.00 -35.70
CA TRP A 550 -16.71 -26.43 -35.76
C TRP A 550 -17.76 -27.49 -36.09
N THR A 551 -17.38 -28.53 -36.83
CA THR A 551 -18.28 -29.65 -37.11
C THR A 551 -18.67 -30.38 -35.82
N ASN A 552 -17.71 -30.65 -34.93
CA ASN A 552 -17.97 -31.31 -33.65
C ASN A 552 -18.63 -30.35 -32.67
N PHE A 553 -18.16 -29.10 -32.60
CA PHE A 553 -18.68 -28.09 -31.69
C PHE A 553 -20.15 -27.76 -31.96
N ASN A 554 -20.51 -27.50 -33.21
CA ASN A 554 -21.89 -27.19 -33.59
C ASN A 554 -22.83 -28.40 -33.43
N ALA A 555 -22.29 -29.62 -33.33
CA ALA A 555 -23.03 -30.85 -33.08
C ALA A 555 -23.15 -31.20 -31.59
N GLY A 556 -22.51 -30.45 -30.69
CA GLY A 556 -22.47 -30.73 -29.25
C GLY A 556 -21.69 -32.01 -28.91
N ASN A 557 -20.63 -32.32 -29.65
CA ASN A 557 -19.72 -33.44 -29.39
C ASN A 557 -18.41 -32.94 -28.78
N ASP A 558 -17.63 -33.85 -28.18
CA ASP A 558 -16.27 -33.55 -27.73
C ASP A 558 -15.44 -32.92 -28.86
N VAL A 559 -14.70 -31.88 -28.50
CA VAL A 559 -13.72 -31.25 -29.38
C VAL A 559 -12.35 -31.70 -28.93
N LEU A 560 -11.55 -32.18 -29.89
CA LEU A 560 -10.14 -32.49 -29.68
C LEU A 560 -9.36 -32.14 -30.95
N VAL A 561 -8.38 -31.26 -30.82
CA VAL A 561 -7.40 -30.91 -31.83
C VAL A 561 -6.02 -31.11 -31.24
N ASN A 562 -5.37 -32.21 -31.61
CA ASN A 562 -4.04 -32.57 -31.13
C ASN A 562 -3.07 -32.91 -32.28
N ASP A 563 -3.44 -32.55 -33.50
CA ASP A 563 -2.61 -32.74 -34.67
C ASP A 563 -1.74 -31.51 -34.94
N ALA A 564 -0.68 -31.71 -35.74
CA ALA A 564 0.28 -30.65 -36.07
C ALA A 564 -0.28 -29.55 -36.99
N GLY A 565 -1.48 -29.72 -37.55
CA GLY A 565 -2.19 -28.67 -38.30
C GLY A 565 -2.85 -27.65 -37.38
N GLY A 566 -3.20 -28.06 -36.16
CA GLY A 566 -3.75 -27.21 -35.11
C GLY A 566 -5.10 -26.58 -35.41
N PHE A 567 -5.55 -25.78 -34.47
CA PHE A 567 -6.73 -24.93 -34.55
C PHE A 567 -6.46 -23.60 -33.88
N SER A 568 -6.96 -22.51 -34.45
CA SER A 568 -6.92 -21.20 -33.80
C SER A 568 -8.19 -20.41 -34.09
N ILE A 569 -8.63 -19.67 -33.09
CA ILE A 569 -9.53 -18.53 -33.20
C ILE A 569 -8.68 -17.30 -32.91
N TYR A 570 -8.75 -16.29 -33.76
CA TYR A 570 -7.98 -15.07 -33.61
C TYR A 570 -8.86 -13.87 -33.93
N ASN A 571 -8.57 -12.75 -33.29
CA ASN A 571 -9.21 -11.50 -33.65
C ASN A 571 -8.24 -10.63 -34.46
N THR A 572 -8.80 -9.89 -35.40
CA THR A 572 -8.08 -8.89 -36.18
C THR A 572 -8.57 -7.52 -35.75
N ARG A 573 -7.70 -6.76 -35.08
CA ARG A 573 -7.99 -5.39 -34.66
C ARG A 573 -8.05 -4.42 -35.84
N ASN A 574 -8.93 -3.43 -35.74
CA ASN A 574 -9.05 -2.32 -36.68
C ASN A 574 -8.28 -1.05 -36.23
N CYS A 575 -7.54 -1.15 -35.13
CA CYS A 575 -6.84 -0.07 -34.44
C CYS A 575 -5.39 -0.47 -34.08
N THR A 576 -4.61 0.52 -33.61
CA THR A 576 -3.20 0.36 -33.24
C THR A 576 -3.06 0.12 -31.73
N LEU A 577 -2.09 -0.70 -31.33
CA LEU A 577 -1.72 -0.90 -29.93
C LEU A 577 -0.32 -0.29 -29.66
N PRO A 578 -0.01 0.15 -28.43
CA PRO A 578 -0.89 0.23 -27.26
C PRO A 578 -2.01 1.27 -27.41
N PRO A 579 -3.02 1.31 -26.52
CA PRO A 579 -4.02 2.37 -26.50
C PRO A 579 -3.40 3.77 -26.29
N GLY A 580 -4.08 4.83 -26.73
CA GLY A 580 -3.71 6.23 -26.40
C GLY A 580 -2.46 6.85 -27.05
N VAL A 581 -1.66 6.13 -27.85
CA VAL A 581 -0.38 6.65 -28.39
C VAL A 581 -0.54 7.56 -29.63
N ASP A 582 -1.61 7.40 -30.42
CA ASP A 582 -1.89 8.23 -31.60
C ASP A 582 -3.39 8.25 -31.97
N GLY A 583 -3.77 9.09 -32.95
CA GLY A 583 -5.16 9.22 -33.40
C GLY A 583 -5.74 8.00 -34.14
N GLY A 584 -5.02 6.89 -34.22
CA GLY A 584 -5.47 5.59 -34.73
C GLY A 584 -5.32 4.44 -33.73
N SER A 585 -5.06 4.76 -32.45
CA SER A 585 -4.94 3.79 -31.37
C SER A 585 -6.29 3.22 -30.97
N CYS A 586 -6.29 2.03 -30.38
CA CYS A 586 -7.50 1.41 -29.85
C CYS A 586 -8.07 2.27 -28.71
N ASP A 587 -9.39 2.22 -28.53
CA ASP A 587 -10.05 2.75 -27.33
C ASP A 587 -9.56 1.97 -26.11
N ASP A 588 -9.42 2.63 -24.96
CA ASP A 588 -8.95 1.99 -23.72
C ASP A 588 -9.93 0.88 -23.26
N ASN A 589 -11.21 0.96 -23.66
CA ASN A 589 -12.23 -0.07 -23.44
C ASN A 589 -12.36 -1.06 -24.61
N TYR A 590 -11.33 -1.19 -25.46
CA TYR A 590 -11.39 -2.13 -26.57
C TYR A 590 -11.59 -3.57 -26.03
N PRO A 591 -12.59 -4.33 -26.51
CA PRO A 591 -13.04 -5.53 -25.79
C PRO A 591 -12.00 -6.63 -25.55
N ALA A 592 -10.98 -6.74 -26.42
CA ALA A 592 -9.94 -7.75 -26.26
C ALA A 592 -8.79 -7.33 -25.32
N LEU A 593 -8.86 -6.12 -24.73
CA LEU A 593 -7.94 -5.64 -23.71
C LEU A 593 -8.39 -6.12 -22.33
N GLY A 594 -7.43 -6.32 -21.42
CA GLY A 594 -7.69 -6.64 -20.02
C GLY A 594 -8.59 -5.62 -19.33
N GLY A 595 -8.46 -4.34 -19.67
CA GLY A 595 -9.29 -3.25 -19.13
C GLY A 595 -9.22 -3.13 -17.61
N ASP A 596 -10.11 -2.31 -17.04
CA ASP A 596 -10.18 -2.06 -15.59
C ASP A 596 -10.55 -3.31 -14.78
N ASP A 597 -11.29 -4.24 -15.38
CA ASP A 597 -11.71 -5.48 -14.73
C ASP A 597 -10.66 -6.59 -14.84
N GLY A 598 -9.56 -6.35 -15.56
CA GLY A 598 -8.43 -7.25 -15.73
C GLY A 598 -8.82 -8.59 -16.38
N ARG A 599 -9.92 -8.65 -17.15
CA ARG A 599 -10.49 -9.92 -17.63
C ARG A 599 -11.05 -9.82 -19.04
N VAL A 600 -10.67 -10.75 -19.91
CA VAL A 600 -11.23 -10.87 -21.26
C VAL A 600 -12.12 -12.10 -21.37
N LEU A 601 -13.41 -11.89 -21.63
CA LEU A 601 -14.35 -12.98 -21.93
C LEU A 601 -13.92 -13.73 -23.20
N MET A 602 -13.72 -15.04 -23.10
CA MET A 602 -13.23 -15.85 -24.23
C MET A 602 -14.26 -16.84 -24.77
N ALA A 603 -15.21 -17.30 -23.93
CA ALA A 603 -16.25 -18.23 -24.36
C ALA A 603 -17.45 -18.22 -23.43
N GLN A 604 -18.59 -18.66 -23.96
CA GLN A 604 -19.76 -19.08 -23.21
C GLN A 604 -20.10 -20.50 -23.62
N ILE A 605 -20.27 -21.41 -22.66
CA ILE A 605 -20.59 -22.82 -22.90
C ILE A 605 -21.78 -23.21 -22.04
N THR A 606 -22.86 -23.70 -22.63
CA THR A 606 -24.08 -24.09 -21.89
C THR A 606 -24.22 -25.60 -21.88
N SER A 607 -24.23 -26.25 -20.73
CA SER A 607 -24.20 -27.72 -20.61
C SER A 607 -25.12 -28.25 -19.50
N GLU A 608 -25.66 -29.46 -19.67
CA GLU A 608 -26.35 -30.18 -18.58
C GLU A 608 -25.37 -30.84 -17.59
N GLY A 609 -24.08 -30.88 -17.95
CA GLY A 609 -23.02 -31.49 -17.17
C GLY A 609 -21.85 -30.53 -16.95
N GLN A 610 -20.94 -30.94 -16.08
CA GLN A 610 -19.68 -30.24 -15.87
C GLN A 610 -18.85 -30.24 -17.16
N ILE A 611 -18.28 -29.08 -17.51
CA ILE A 611 -17.36 -28.88 -18.64
C ILE A 611 -15.92 -28.98 -18.18
N SER A 612 -15.04 -29.52 -19.04
CA SER A 612 -13.60 -29.63 -18.79
C SER A 612 -12.86 -29.47 -20.11
N GLY A 613 -11.64 -28.93 -20.09
CA GLY A 613 -10.90 -28.68 -21.31
C GLY A 613 -9.46 -28.23 -21.11
N GLU A 614 -8.76 -28.11 -22.24
CA GLU A 614 -7.40 -27.58 -22.33
C GLU A 614 -7.27 -26.78 -23.62
N PHE A 615 -6.55 -25.67 -23.59
CA PHE A 615 -6.23 -24.85 -24.76
C PHE A 615 -5.14 -23.83 -24.42
N SER A 616 -4.53 -23.26 -25.46
CA SER A 616 -3.59 -22.16 -25.34
C SER A 616 -4.22 -20.83 -25.72
N VAL A 617 -3.73 -19.75 -25.13
CA VAL A 617 -4.04 -18.38 -25.53
C VAL A 617 -2.77 -17.62 -25.88
N GLN A 618 -2.90 -16.65 -26.79
CA GLN A 618 -1.83 -15.72 -27.14
C GLN A 618 -2.18 -14.35 -26.59
N ILE A 619 -1.29 -13.81 -25.76
CA ILE A 619 -1.42 -12.49 -25.15
C ILE A 619 -0.28 -11.60 -25.63
N ILE A 620 -0.62 -10.39 -26.05
CA ILE A 620 0.35 -9.33 -26.37
C ILE A 620 0.46 -8.45 -25.13
N GLN A 621 1.62 -8.50 -24.48
CA GLN A 621 1.82 -7.79 -23.22
C GLN A 621 1.84 -6.28 -23.42
N ASN A 622 1.11 -5.56 -22.57
CA ASN A 622 1.00 -4.09 -22.57
C ASN A 622 0.61 -3.50 -23.93
N GLY A 623 0.03 -4.28 -24.84
CA GLY A 623 -0.28 -3.87 -26.20
C GLY A 623 0.95 -3.60 -27.08
N ILE A 624 2.17 -3.97 -26.64
CA ILE A 624 3.39 -3.69 -27.40
C ILE A 624 3.63 -4.78 -28.45
N TYR A 625 3.36 -4.46 -29.71
CA TYR A 625 3.51 -5.40 -30.82
C TYR A 625 4.95 -5.43 -31.38
N GLU A 626 5.88 -6.01 -30.62
CA GLU A 626 7.27 -6.25 -31.03
C GLU A 626 7.63 -7.75 -31.04
N ALA A 627 8.62 -8.14 -31.84
CA ALA A 627 9.07 -9.53 -31.91
C ALA A 627 9.65 -9.96 -30.55
N GLY A 628 9.02 -10.93 -29.90
CA GLY A 628 9.41 -11.43 -28.57
C GLY A 628 8.49 -10.98 -27.41
N VAL A 629 7.48 -10.15 -27.68
CA VAL A 629 6.52 -9.64 -26.68
C VAL A 629 5.16 -10.36 -26.85
N PHE A 630 5.21 -11.69 -26.93
CA PHE A 630 4.02 -12.55 -27.00
C PHE A 630 4.16 -13.65 -25.97
N ASN A 631 3.19 -13.77 -25.08
CA ASN A 631 3.09 -14.93 -24.21
C ASN A 631 2.08 -15.92 -24.78
N ALA A 632 2.54 -17.16 -24.90
CA ALA A 632 1.72 -18.32 -25.17
C ALA A 632 1.44 -18.98 -23.82
N VAL A 633 0.18 -18.98 -23.39
CA VAL A 633 -0.20 -19.49 -22.08
C VAL A 633 -1.12 -20.68 -22.28
N HIS A 634 -0.77 -21.85 -21.74
CA HIS A 634 -1.57 -23.06 -21.84
C HIS A 634 -2.36 -23.32 -20.57
N PHE A 635 -3.69 -23.40 -20.68
CA PHE A 635 -4.60 -23.63 -19.58
C PHE A 635 -5.24 -25.01 -19.68
N ALA A 636 -5.37 -25.68 -18.55
CA ALA A 636 -6.21 -26.86 -18.37
C ALA A 636 -7.19 -26.61 -17.22
N PHE A 637 -8.45 -26.98 -17.40
CA PHE A 637 -9.51 -26.77 -16.42
C PHE A 637 -10.45 -27.97 -16.32
N ASP A 638 -11.00 -28.17 -15.12
CA ASP A 638 -12.03 -29.16 -14.85
C ASP A 638 -13.14 -28.56 -13.99
N GLY A 639 -14.25 -28.19 -14.62
CA GLY A 639 -15.36 -27.48 -13.99
C GLY A 639 -15.13 -26.00 -13.77
N GLU A 640 -15.85 -25.47 -12.78
CA GLU A 640 -15.78 -24.08 -12.34
C GLU A 640 -14.55 -23.85 -11.45
N GLY A 641 -13.99 -22.65 -11.51
CA GLY A 641 -12.85 -22.24 -10.70
C GLY A 641 -11.91 -21.29 -11.44
N THR A 642 -10.79 -20.98 -10.80
CA THR A 642 -9.68 -20.27 -11.42
C THR A 642 -8.50 -21.22 -11.56
N PHE A 643 -7.93 -21.28 -12.76
CA PHE A 643 -6.91 -22.24 -13.16
C PHE A 643 -5.69 -21.48 -13.66
N SER A 644 -4.50 -21.84 -13.17
CA SER A 644 -3.24 -21.28 -13.66
C SER A 644 -2.74 -21.98 -14.91
N ALA A 645 -1.84 -21.31 -15.61
CA ALA A 645 -1.07 -21.94 -16.67
C ALA A 645 -0.23 -23.10 -16.13
N ALA A 646 -0.21 -24.21 -16.87
CA ALA A 646 0.63 -25.37 -16.54
C ALA A 646 2.11 -25.13 -16.89
N ASP A 647 2.36 -24.26 -17.87
CA ASP A 647 3.68 -23.89 -18.37
C ASP A 647 3.79 -22.36 -18.34
N TRP A 648 4.44 -21.80 -17.31
CA TRP A 648 4.84 -20.39 -17.28
C TRP A 648 6.36 -20.25 -17.32
#